data_AF-A0A7J4B377-F1
#
_entry.id   AF-A0A7J4B377-F1
#
_cell.length_a   1.000
_cell.length_b   1.000
_cell.length_c   1.000
_cell.angle_alpha   90.00
_cell.angle_beta   90.00
_cell.angle_gamma   90.00
#
_symmetry.space_group_name_H-M   'P 1'
#
loop_
_entity.id
_entity.type
_entity.pdbx_description
1 polymer ?
#
loop_
_entity_poly.entity_id
_entity_poly.type
_entity_poly.pdbx_seq_one_letter_code
_entity_poly.pdbx_strand_id
1 'polypeptide(L)'
;YAAPGSTNLIAAGTLGAFILIAVWIFVSQISKRMGPMFASSEPKLIVDNSFRETAPFYEATGSKAGALFGDVKHDPLQCIPGDQLVNIANGKLVKISELVDPLLKEGYRKLKPSETFEILGGYDARYCYSPSKVYGVFKRKYNSEIYEIKTRRGYTIKVTPNHPVATISEDGAINYVEAEQLKKNAYLILPYRLPINKKSKADLNNLTLLAYFLADGYFGPSGIGFKAKNEFRINEIERCLKANKLDYERRVYRGATIFNVNSPSLRKKIEQMGFKSGNKKFIPSFIFDLDKHEILHFISAYLSIDGYVNKQGQFELFSNELIEDFIPLLLKAGVRAKLNEKVDPRLGKKKNFLVFNNYQFALEYSKRTVNPDHKKNLDAYLHTTNGTRATFDDEIPISFDVLEQIRERTGLSKTQVHNAYYALKPDLKTSHALTKQFLSTICAKLLNHTNCPQLFELKNLSEGTYSFDEIVEIKRRKYSGYVYNLTTETGNYLVNNVLTHNSGGLGTPAHLRVEAGAIHRANKGVLFIDEIALLSSKSQQDLLSAMQNKKFPITGQSENSSGALVRTDPVPCDFLLVAAGNMQDVAKIHPALRSRIKGYGYEVYMEDTIEDTPANRKKFVQFIAQEVHKDGKIPHFNNEAVEEIINDARRMAGRKGRLTLKMRDLGGLIRAAGDIAVEQNAKVVGPEHIKMARKLAPPLEQQLATKIIDFKKEYDVFANKGVAVGKVNGLAVIGDGNSGIVLPIEAQITPASSKQENRIIATGKLGEIAKEAVENVSAIIKKHLGADVANKDIHIQFLQTYEGVEGDSASISIATAVFSALEEIPIRQNIAMTGSLSVRGEVLPVGGISAKVEAAIETGMKSVIIPYSNKDDVILSKDMLKKIEIIPVKTFKEVLEYALHDSAKKRCF
;
A
#
# COMPACT_ATOMS: atom_id res chain seq x y z
N TYR A 1 61.74 -48.47 -49.04
CA TYR A 1 60.65 -47.56 -49.43
C TYR A 1 60.45 -46.54 -48.32
N ALA A 2 60.77 -45.28 -48.57
CA ALA A 2 60.61 -44.18 -47.61
C ALA A 2 59.12 -43.84 -47.44
N ALA A 3 58.63 -43.75 -46.21
CA ALA A 3 57.27 -43.31 -45.89
C ALA A 3 57.32 -41.86 -45.33
N PRO A 4 56.59 -40.90 -45.92
CA PRO A 4 56.58 -39.51 -45.47
C PRO A 4 55.55 -39.35 -44.35
N GLY A 5 56.01 -39.32 -43.09
CA GLY A 5 55.12 -39.28 -41.91
C GLY A 5 55.43 -38.21 -40.87
N SER A 6 56.49 -37.42 -41.02
CA SER A 6 56.96 -36.53 -39.95
C SER A 6 56.68 -35.03 -40.16
N THR A 7 56.31 -34.59 -41.36
CA THR A 7 56.06 -33.16 -41.65
C THR A 7 54.64 -32.71 -41.30
N ASN A 8 53.64 -33.60 -41.34
CA ASN A 8 52.24 -33.24 -41.08
C ASN A 8 51.90 -33.14 -39.59
N LEU A 9 52.61 -33.85 -38.70
CA LEU A 9 52.33 -33.80 -37.26
C LEU A 9 52.81 -32.48 -36.62
N ILE A 10 53.98 -31.99 -37.07
CA ILE A 10 54.53 -30.71 -36.60
C ILE A 10 53.69 -29.55 -37.14
N ALA A 11 53.27 -29.61 -38.41
CA ALA A 11 52.39 -28.60 -39.00
C ALA A 11 51.01 -28.53 -38.30
N ALA A 12 50.39 -29.67 -37.97
CA ALA A 12 49.12 -29.72 -37.25
C ALA A 12 49.25 -29.20 -35.81
N GLY A 13 50.34 -29.51 -35.12
CA GLY A 13 50.64 -28.97 -33.79
C GLY A 13 50.84 -27.45 -33.80
N THR A 14 51.55 -26.92 -34.80
CA THR A 14 51.76 -25.48 -34.95
C THR A 14 50.47 -24.74 -35.32
N LEU A 15 49.61 -25.34 -36.16
CA LEU A 15 48.32 -24.73 -36.54
C LEU A 15 47.35 -24.73 -35.34
N GLY A 16 47.32 -25.81 -34.56
CA GLY A 16 46.52 -25.89 -33.33
C GLY A 16 46.96 -24.89 -32.26
N ALA A 17 48.27 -24.68 -32.10
CA ALA A 17 48.81 -23.66 -31.21
C ALA A 17 48.47 -22.24 -31.68
N PHE A 18 48.55 -21.96 -32.99
CA PHE A 18 48.15 -20.67 -33.56
C PHE A 18 46.65 -20.40 -33.40
N ILE A 19 45.80 -21.42 -33.56
CA ILE A 19 44.36 -21.31 -33.34
C ILE A 19 44.07 -21.04 -31.86
N LEU A 20 44.74 -21.73 -30.93
CA LEU A 20 44.56 -21.49 -29.50
C LEU A 20 45.05 -20.09 -29.07
N ILE A 21 46.17 -19.62 -29.63
CA ILE A 21 46.67 -18.27 -29.40
C ILE A 21 45.73 -17.22 -30.02
N ALA A 22 45.22 -17.45 -31.22
CA ALA A 22 44.26 -16.55 -31.87
C ALA A 22 42.92 -16.51 -31.12
N VAL A 23 42.43 -17.65 -30.63
CA VAL A 23 41.25 -17.73 -29.77
C VAL A 23 41.52 -17.02 -28.43
N TRP A 24 42.69 -17.19 -27.83
CA TRP A 24 43.04 -16.51 -26.59
C TRP A 24 43.18 -14.99 -26.78
N ILE A 25 43.77 -14.52 -27.89
CA ILE A 25 43.85 -13.10 -28.25
C ILE A 25 42.45 -12.55 -28.55
N PHE A 26 41.60 -13.30 -29.25
CA PHE A 26 40.22 -12.91 -29.57
C PHE A 26 39.36 -12.83 -28.30
N VAL A 27 39.46 -13.81 -27.39
CA VAL A 27 38.80 -13.80 -26.08
C VAL A 27 39.36 -12.68 -25.19
N SER A 28 40.67 -12.42 -25.23
CA SER A 28 41.30 -11.31 -24.52
C SER A 28 40.91 -9.94 -25.10
N GLN A 29 40.67 -9.82 -26.40
CA GLN A 29 40.23 -8.58 -27.04
C GLN A 29 38.74 -8.37 -26.86
N ILE A 30 37.93 -9.43 -26.81
CA ILE A 30 36.52 -9.36 -26.41
C ILE A 30 36.42 -8.99 -24.93
N SER A 31 37.25 -9.54 -24.02
CA SER A 31 37.23 -9.11 -22.61
C SER A 31 37.76 -7.69 -22.40
N LYS A 32 38.61 -7.18 -23.30
CA LYS A 32 39.08 -5.77 -23.29
C LYS A 32 38.14 -4.79 -24.00
N ARG A 33 37.34 -5.23 -24.99
CA ARG A 33 36.30 -4.41 -25.67
C ARG A 33 34.94 -4.46 -24.99
N MET A 34 34.64 -5.57 -24.33
CA MET A 34 33.65 -5.68 -23.26
C MET A 34 34.33 -5.28 -21.96
N GLY A 35 34.76 -4.01 -21.87
CA GLY A 35 34.83 -3.39 -20.55
C GLY A 35 33.50 -3.67 -19.87
N PRO A 36 33.49 -4.01 -18.57
CA PRO A 36 32.27 -4.45 -17.94
C PRO A 36 31.20 -3.39 -18.18
N MET A 37 30.07 -3.81 -18.71
CA MET A 37 28.85 -3.02 -18.82
C MET A 37 28.29 -2.85 -17.39
N PHE A 38 29.12 -2.35 -16.47
CA PHE A 38 28.64 -1.74 -15.26
C PHE A 38 27.97 -0.46 -15.73
N ALA A 39 26.64 -0.51 -15.88
CA ALA A 39 25.84 0.60 -15.40
C ALA A 39 26.52 1.09 -14.13
N SER A 40 26.92 2.35 -14.05
CA SER A 40 27.56 2.91 -12.87
C SER A 40 26.71 2.51 -11.66
N SER A 41 27.14 1.45 -10.97
CA SER A 41 26.55 1.02 -9.72
C SER A 41 27.12 1.99 -8.70
N GLU A 42 26.65 3.24 -8.78
CA GLU A 42 26.95 4.20 -7.74
C GLU A 42 26.49 3.55 -6.44
N PRO A 43 27.42 3.22 -5.52
CA PRO A 43 27.04 2.55 -4.30
C PRO A 43 26.11 3.49 -3.55
N LYS A 44 24.86 3.06 -3.35
CA LYS A 44 23.94 3.81 -2.49
C LYS A 44 24.46 3.71 -1.06
N LEU A 45 24.77 4.85 -0.45
CA LEU A 45 24.97 4.92 0.99
C LEU A 45 23.61 4.72 1.67
N ILE A 46 23.35 3.51 2.17
CA ILE A 46 22.05 3.14 2.76
C ILE A 46 21.96 3.60 4.23
N VAL A 47 23.09 3.61 4.94
CA VAL A 47 23.22 4.09 6.31
C VAL A 47 24.52 4.88 6.42
N ASP A 48 24.44 6.12 6.87
CA ASP A 48 25.59 6.97 7.18
C ASP A 48 25.60 7.31 8.67
N ASN A 49 26.68 6.93 9.36
CA ASN A 49 26.91 7.24 10.77
C ASN A 49 28.18 8.09 10.96
N SER A 50 28.81 8.58 9.89
CA SER A 50 30.11 9.27 9.93
C SER A 50 30.11 10.54 10.78
N PHE A 51 28.96 11.21 10.92
CA PHE A 51 28.79 12.43 11.71
C PHE A 51 28.24 12.21 13.12
N ARG A 52 28.08 10.95 13.57
CA ARG A 52 27.56 10.66 14.92
C ARG A 52 28.69 10.51 15.92
N GLU A 53 28.61 11.27 17.01
CA GLU A 53 29.51 11.12 18.17
C GLU A 53 29.07 10.01 19.13
N THR A 54 27.83 9.54 19.01
CA THR A 54 27.25 8.48 19.85
C THR A 54 26.85 7.26 19.01
N ALA A 55 26.96 6.07 19.61
CA ALA A 55 26.56 4.83 18.98
C ALA A 55 25.07 4.87 18.59
N PRO A 56 24.67 4.36 17.40
CA PRO A 56 23.28 4.35 16.99
C PRO A 56 22.39 3.60 17.98
N PHE A 57 21.24 4.17 18.36
CA PHE A 57 20.18 3.47 19.08
C PHE A 57 18.94 3.48 18.19
N TYR A 58 18.43 2.30 17.84
CA TYR A 58 17.22 2.14 17.03
C TYR A 58 16.18 1.31 17.78
N GLU A 59 15.04 1.94 18.02
CA GLU A 59 13.83 1.36 18.59
C GLU A 59 13.01 0.74 17.44
N ALA A 60 12.69 -0.56 17.55
CA ALA A 60 12.02 -1.32 16.49
C ALA A 60 10.83 -2.16 16.99
N THR A 61 10.28 -1.83 18.15
CA THR A 61 9.06 -2.44 18.70
C THR A 61 7.91 -2.31 17.71
N GLY A 62 7.14 -3.39 17.53
CA GLY A 62 6.02 -3.41 16.59
C GLY A 62 6.39 -3.30 15.10
N SER A 63 7.68 -3.32 14.75
CA SER A 63 8.13 -3.23 13.36
C SER A 63 7.67 -4.42 12.54
N LYS A 64 7.03 -4.14 11.41
CA LYS A 64 6.77 -5.14 10.37
C LYS A 64 8.10 -5.54 9.69
N ALA A 65 8.11 -6.70 9.03
CA ALA A 65 9.31 -7.26 8.40
C ALA A 65 10.09 -6.25 7.53
N GLY A 66 9.41 -5.41 6.74
CA GLY A 66 10.09 -4.41 5.90
C GLY A 66 10.76 -3.28 6.67
N ALA A 67 10.15 -2.83 7.78
CA ALA A 67 10.76 -1.83 8.66
C ALA A 67 11.94 -2.41 9.45
N LEU A 68 11.88 -3.69 9.82
CA LEU A 68 12.93 -4.37 10.59
C LEU A 68 14.11 -4.80 9.72
N PHE A 69 13.86 -5.52 8.63
CA PHE A 69 14.85 -6.16 7.74
C PHE A 69 15.11 -5.39 6.44
N GLY A 70 14.49 -4.24 6.25
CA GLY A 70 14.59 -3.46 5.03
C GLY A 70 13.63 -3.94 3.96
N ASP A 71 13.41 -3.08 2.98
CA ASP A 71 12.44 -3.32 1.91
C ASP A 71 12.90 -2.66 0.61
N VAL A 72 12.23 -2.98 -0.49
CA VAL A 72 12.46 -2.38 -1.80
C VAL A 72 11.18 -1.67 -2.25
N LYS A 73 11.24 -0.34 -2.33
CA LYS A 73 10.09 0.51 -2.69
C LYS A 73 9.50 0.12 -4.05
N HIS A 74 8.18 0.29 -4.18
CA HIS A 74 7.49 0.31 -5.47
C HIS A 74 7.83 1.61 -6.21
N ASP A 75 8.08 1.54 -7.52
CA ASP A 75 8.50 2.68 -8.36
C ASP A 75 7.37 3.70 -8.67
N PRO A 76 7.48 5.00 -8.30
CA PRO A 76 6.44 6.02 -8.53
C PRO A 76 6.83 7.14 -9.51
N LEU A 77 7.87 7.00 -10.35
CA LEU A 77 8.43 8.11 -11.14
C LEU A 77 8.05 8.14 -12.63
N GLN A 78 7.48 7.08 -13.17
CA GLN A 78 7.07 7.01 -14.57
C GLN A 78 5.70 7.67 -14.75
N CYS A 79 5.65 8.88 -15.27
CA CYS A 79 4.39 9.59 -15.45
C CYS A 79 4.40 10.44 -16.73
N ILE A 80 3.20 10.80 -17.16
CA ILE A 80 2.97 11.74 -18.25
C ILE A 80 2.18 12.96 -17.75
N PRO A 81 2.42 14.16 -18.28
CA PRO A 81 1.61 15.33 -17.99
C PRO A 81 0.14 15.13 -18.36
N GLY A 82 -0.77 15.83 -17.67
CA GLY A 82 -2.22 15.69 -17.89
C GLY A 82 -2.72 16.05 -19.30
N ASP A 83 -1.95 16.82 -20.07
CA ASP A 83 -2.29 17.20 -21.46
C ASP A 83 -2.00 16.08 -22.48
N GLN A 84 -1.31 15.01 -22.09
CA GLN A 84 -1.01 13.89 -22.99
C GLN A 84 -2.25 13.04 -23.27
N LEU A 85 -2.35 12.54 -24.50
CA LEU A 85 -3.48 11.78 -25.02
C LEU A 85 -3.18 10.28 -24.99
N VAL A 86 -4.14 9.50 -24.53
CA VAL A 86 -4.09 8.03 -24.50
C VAL A 86 -5.12 7.48 -25.48
N ASN A 87 -4.75 6.43 -26.21
CA ASN A 87 -5.69 5.72 -27.08
C ASN A 87 -6.60 4.82 -26.26
N ILE A 88 -7.90 5.10 -26.20
CA ILE A 88 -8.88 4.15 -25.64
C ILE A 88 -9.06 2.95 -26.58
N ALA A 89 -9.70 1.86 -26.14
CA ALA A 89 -9.78 0.60 -26.90
C ALA A 89 -10.27 0.73 -28.35
N ASN A 90 -11.22 1.65 -28.62
CA ASN A 90 -11.68 1.89 -29.99
C ASN A 90 -10.72 2.73 -30.83
N GLY A 91 -9.59 3.20 -30.29
CA GLY A 91 -8.57 3.98 -30.97
C GLY A 91 -8.75 5.50 -30.89
N LYS A 92 -9.80 6.01 -30.26
CA LYS A 92 -9.95 7.46 -30.01
C LYS A 92 -8.89 7.95 -29.02
N LEU A 93 -8.40 9.16 -29.23
CA LEU A 93 -7.48 9.84 -28.30
C LEU A 93 -8.28 10.59 -27.22
N VAL A 94 -7.90 10.40 -25.96
CA VAL A 94 -8.50 11.08 -24.80
C VAL A 94 -7.39 11.55 -23.87
N LYS A 95 -7.52 12.74 -23.28
CA LYS A 95 -6.52 13.22 -22.31
C LYS A 95 -6.47 12.32 -21.09
N ILE A 96 -5.27 12.01 -20.60
CA ILE A 96 -5.12 11.18 -19.40
C ILE A 96 -5.77 11.82 -18.17
N SER A 97 -5.77 13.15 -18.06
CA SER A 97 -6.44 13.85 -16.96
C SER A 97 -7.95 13.60 -16.94
N GLU A 98 -8.60 13.56 -18.11
CA GLU A 98 -10.05 13.29 -18.24
C GLU A 98 -10.41 11.85 -17.82
N LEU A 99 -9.46 10.92 -17.96
CA LEU A 99 -9.63 9.53 -17.52
C LEU A 99 -9.40 9.36 -16.01
N VAL A 100 -8.41 10.06 -15.44
CA VAL A 100 -7.95 9.81 -14.06
C VAL A 100 -8.59 10.74 -13.03
N ASP A 101 -8.82 12.02 -13.35
CA ASP A 101 -9.34 13.00 -12.39
C ASP A 101 -10.71 12.62 -11.78
N PRO A 102 -11.65 11.98 -12.52
CA PRO A 102 -12.90 11.50 -11.91
C PRO A 102 -12.71 10.35 -10.91
N LEU A 103 -11.59 9.62 -11.00
CA LEU A 103 -11.33 8.40 -10.22
C LEU A 103 -10.44 8.64 -9.01
N LEU A 104 -9.59 9.68 -9.03
CA LEU A 104 -8.56 9.89 -8.03
C LEU A 104 -8.21 11.37 -7.83
N LYS A 105 -8.17 11.79 -6.56
CA LYS A 105 -7.67 13.13 -6.20
C LYS A 105 -6.15 13.24 -6.28
N GLU A 106 -5.42 12.33 -5.62
CA GLU A 106 -3.96 12.24 -5.60
C GLU A 106 -3.53 10.86 -5.04
N GLY A 107 -2.33 10.38 -5.36
CA GLY A 107 -1.77 9.10 -4.93
C GLY A 107 -1.91 7.98 -5.97
N TYR A 108 -2.07 6.75 -5.50
CA TYR A 108 -2.37 5.56 -6.31
C TYR A 108 -3.72 4.97 -5.88
N ARG A 109 -4.51 4.48 -6.83
CA ARG A 109 -5.75 3.75 -6.54
C ARG A 109 -5.89 2.56 -7.48
N LYS A 110 -6.09 1.37 -6.89
CA LYS A 110 -6.58 0.19 -7.61
C LYS A 110 -8.08 0.35 -7.87
N LEU A 111 -8.50 0.15 -9.12
CA LEU A 111 -9.89 0.29 -9.55
C LEU A 111 -10.72 -0.93 -9.18
N LYS A 112 -12.00 -0.72 -8.85
CA LYS A 112 -12.97 -1.82 -8.73
C LYS A 112 -13.31 -2.38 -10.12
N PRO A 113 -13.76 -3.64 -10.24
CA PRO A 113 -14.14 -4.22 -11.54
C PRO A 113 -15.13 -3.37 -12.34
N SER A 114 -16.07 -2.69 -11.69
CA SER A 114 -17.05 -1.79 -12.31
C SER A 114 -16.48 -0.45 -12.79
N GLU A 115 -15.28 -0.09 -12.34
CA GLU A 115 -14.60 1.18 -12.65
C GLU A 115 -13.46 0.99 -13.67
N THR A 116 -13.13 -0.28 -14.01
CA THR A 116 -12.11 -0.58 -15.01
C THR A 116 -12.54 -0.17 -16.41
N PHE A 117 -11.58 0.23 -17.24
CA PHE A 117 -11.79 0.63 -18.63
C PHE A 117 -10.64 0.11 -19.49
N GLU A 118 -10.79 0.14 -20.81
CA GLU A 118 -9.80 -0.42 -21.74
C GLU A 118 -9.13 0.68 -22.57
N ILE A 119 -7.80 0.53 -22.73
CA ILE A 119 -6.97 1.36 -23.59
C ILE A 119 -6.20 0.47 -24.58
N LEU A 120 -5.60 1.04 -25.62
CA LEU A 120 -4.77 0.27 -26.54
C LEU A 120 -3.36 0.06 -25.97
N GLY A 121 -3.01 -1.21 -25.77
CA GLY A 121 -1.69 -1.70 -25.41
C GLY A 121 -1.01 -2.44 -26.57
N GLY A 122 0.30 -2.59 -26.48
CA GLY A 122 1.10 -3.43 -27.35
C GLY A 122 1.11 -4.88 -26.89
N TYR A 123 0.91 -5.80 -27.81
CA TYR A 123 1.04 -7.24 -27.60
C TYR A 123 2.30 -7.73 -28.31
N ASP A 124 3.41 -7.72 -27.58
CA ASP A 124 4.75 -7.84 -28.14
C ASP A 124 4.97 -9.18 -28.88
N ALA A 125 4.35 -10.27 -28.43
CA ALA A 125 4.45 -11.58 -29.10
C ALA A 125 3.90 -11.62 -30.55
N ARG A 126 3.05 -10.66 -30.95
CA ARG A 126 2.56 -10.54 -32.35
C ARG A 126 2.78 -9.15 -32.93
N TYR A 127 3.53 -8.29 -32.24
CA TYR A 127 3.80 -6.90 -32.63
C TYR A 127 2.53 -6.16 -33.05
N CYS A 128 1.42 -6.40 -32.32
CA CYS A 128 0.11 -5.87 -32.63
C CYS A 128 -0.48 -5.08 -31.48
N TYR A 129 -1.40 -4.15 -31.76
CA TYR A 129 -2.13 -3.46 -30.70
C TYR A 129 -3.43 -4.18 -30.38
N SER A 130 -3.75 -4.27 -29.10
CA SER A 130 -5.01 -4.83 -28.62
C SER A 130 -5.56 -4.01 -27.45
N PRO A 131 -6.88 -4.07 -27.18
CA PRO A 131 -7.44 -3.58 -25.93
C PRO A 131 -6.71 -4.22 -24.74
N SER A 132 -6.42 -3.39 -23.74
CA SER A 132 -5.72 -3.71 -22.52
C SER A 132 -6.46 -3.04 -21.38
N LYS A 133 -6.86 -3.85 -20.38
CA LYS A 133 -7.66 -3.37 -19.25
C LYS A 133 -6.80 -2.56 -18.29
N VAL A 134 -7.31 -1.42 -17.87
CA VAL A 134 -6.74 -0.58 -16.81
C VAL A 134 -7.35 -0.98 -15.48
N TYR A 135 -6.49 -1.34 -14.52
CA TYR A 135 -6.91 -1.74 -13.17
C TYR A 135 -6.30 -0.85 -12.06
N GLY A 136 -5.41 0.08 -12.41
CA GLY A 136 -4.81 1.03 -11.47
C GLY A 136 -4.62 2.40 -12.11
N VAL A 137 -4.78 3.45 -11.30
CA VAL A 137 -4.55 4.84 -11.71
C VAL A 137 -3.67 5.54 -10.69
N PHE A 138 -2.83 6.46 -11.17
CA PHE A 138 -1.91 7.24 -10.35
C PHE A 138 -1.94 8.71 -10.74
N LYS A 139 -1.85 9.60 -9.73
CA LYS A 139 -1.81 11.04 -9.90
C LYS A 139 -0.98 11.68 -8.80
N ARG A 140 -0.12 12.64 -9.12
CA ARG A 140 0.63 13.44 -8.11
C ARG A 140 0.97 14.83 -8.60
N LYS A 141 1.18 15.75 -7.67
CA LYS A 141 1.88 17.01 -7.98
C LYS A 141 3.32 16.74 -8.41
N TYR A 142 3.77 17.50 -9.40
CA TYR A 142 5.12 17.43 -9.95
C TYR A 142 5.61 18.83 -10.30
N ASN A 143 6.80 19.18 -9.82
CA ASN A 143 7.46 20.44 -10.08
C ASN A 143 8.93 20.20 -10.39
N SER A 144 9.22 19.78 -11.62
CA SER A 144 10.56 19.46 -12.10
C SER A 144 10.57 19.43 -13.64
N GLU A 145 11.64 18.91 -14.24
CA GLU A 145 11.79 18.84 -15.69
C GLU A 145 11.05 17.63 -16.29
N ILE A 146 10.45 17.84 -17.46
CA ILE A 146 9.92 16.79 -18.33
C ILE A 146 10.72 16.76 -19.63
N TYR A 147 10.72 15.61 -20.28
CA TYR A 147 11.31 15.41 -21.60
C TYR A 147 10.22 15.51 -22.67
N GLU A 148 10.42 16.42 -23.62
CA GLU A 148 9.61 16.60 -24.83
C GLU A 148 10.38 15.98 -26.00
N ILE A 149 9.88 14.86 -26.51
CA ILE A 149 10.52 14.06 -27.57
C ILE A 149 9.69 14.24 -28.84
N LYS A 150 10.36 14.62 -29.94
CA LYS A 150 9.73 14.85 -31.24
C LYS A 150 10.32 13.93 -32.30
N THR A 151 9.44 13.32 -33.10
CA THR A 151 9.81 12.39 -34.17
C THR A 151 9.82 13.05 -35.55
N ARG A 152 10.40 12.39 -36.54
CA ARG A 152 10.50 12.88 -37.92
C ARG A 152 9.15 13.10 -38.60
N ARG A 153 8.13 12.29 -38.27
CA ARG A 153 6.74 12.52 -38.76
C ARG A 153 5.96 13.57 -37.96
N GLY A 154 6.57 14.18 -36.94
CA GLY A 154 5.99 15.28 -36.18
C GLY A 154 5.22 14.85 -34.93
N TYR A 155 5.23 13.57 -34.55
CA TYR A 155 4.68 13.15 -33.26
C TYR A 155 5.50 13.75 -32.14
N THR A 156 4.82 14.18 -31.07
CA THR A 156 5.46 14.74 -29.88
C THR A 156 4.90 14.08 -28.64
N ILE A 157 5.78 13.56 -27.78
CA ILE A 157 5.42 12.99 -26.48
C ILE A 157 6.14 13.75 -25.37
N LYS A 158 5.42 14.02 -24.28
CA LYS A 158 5.97 14.63 -23.06
C LYS A 158 5.88 13.64 -21.91
N VAL A 159 7.00 13.41 -21.23
CA VAL A 159 7.13 12.38 -20.20
C VAL A 159 8.05 12.84 -19.07
N THR A 160 7.92 12.27 -17.88
CA THR A 160 8.95 12.42 -16.85
C THR A 160 10.26 11.73 -17.28
N PRO A 161 11.43 12.12 -16.72
CA PRO A 161 12.74 11.58 -17.11
C PRO A 161 12.82 10.04 -17.15
N ASN A 162 12.14 9.40 -16.19
CA ASN A 162 12.21 7.95 -16.00
C ASN A 162 11.09 7.18 -16.73
N HIS A 163 10.19 7.86 -17.45
CA HIS A 163 9.10 7.16 -18.14
C HIS A 163 9.66 6.40 -19.35
N PRO A 164 9.47 5.06 -19.44
CA PRO A 164 10.02 4.27 -20.52
C PRO A 164 9.22 4.44 -21.81
N VAL A 165 9.94 4.72 -22.89
CA VAL A 165 9.41 4.80 -24.24
C VAL A 165 9.95 3.63 -25.04
N ALA A 166 9.09 2.95 -25.80
CA ALA A 166 9.48 1.80 -26.59
C ALA A 166 10.34 2.24 -27.79
N THR A 167 11.47 1.57 -27.95
CA THR A 167 12.44 1.74 -29.03
C THR A 167 12.77 0.39 -29.65
N ILE A 168 13.35 0.40 -30.85
CA ILE A 168 13.85 -0.81 -31.51
C ILE A 168 15.37 -0.70 -31.70
N SER A 169 16.08 -1.80 -31.44
CA SER A 169 17.52 -1.93 -31.73
C SER A 169 17.78 -2.48 -33.13
N GLU A 170 19.03 -2.34 -33.60
CA GLU A 170 19.45 -2.76 -34.95
C GLU A 170 19.29 -4.27 -35.21
N ASP A 171 19.21 -5.09 -34.16
CA ASP A 171 18.97 -6.54 -34.23
C ASP A 171 17.48 -6.93 -34.23
N GLY A 172 16.58 -5.94 -34.10
CA GLY A 172 15.13 -6.11 -34.10
C GLY A 172 14.50 -6.29 -32.73
N ALA A 173 15.26 -6.18 -31.63
CA ALA A 173 14.71 -6.27 -30.29
C ALA A 173 13.98 -4.98 -29.87
N ILE A 174 12.86 -5.13 -29.15
CA ILE A 174 12.12 -4.02 -28.56
C ILE A 174 12.69 -3.73 -27.18
N ASN A 175 13.10 -2.49 -26.96
CA ASN A 175 13.65 -2.01 -25.70
C ASN A 175 12.81 -0.85 -25.17
N TYR A 176 12.42 -0.90 -23.90
CA TYR A 176 11.79 0.22 -23.22
C TYR A 176 12.87 1.06 -22.52
N VAL A 177 13.14 2.24 -23.07
CA VAL A 177 14.25 3.10 -22.64
C VAL A 177 13.68 4.33 -21.93
N GLU A 178 14.25 4.67 -20.77
CA GLU A 178 13.86 5.87 -20.03
C GLU A 178 14.09 7.13 -20.87
N ALA A 179 13.18 8.09 -20.76
CA ALA A 179 13.20 9.31 -21.55
C ALA A 179 14.52 10.09 -21.47
N GLU A 180 15.19 10.06 -20.30
CA GLU A 180 16.48 10.71 -20.11
C GLU A 180 17.68 10.02 -20.78
N GLN A 181 17.55 8.73 -21.05
CA GLN A 181 18.57 7.91 -21.70
C GLN A 181 18.38 7.82 -23.21
N LEU A 182 17.24 8.31 -23.73
CA LEU A 182 16.96 8.34 -25.16
C LEU A 182 17.98 9.21 -25.90
N LYS A 183 18.43 8.69 -27.03
CA LYS A 183 19.35 9.38 -27.93
C LYS A 183 18.61 9.85 -29.18
N LYS A 184 19.04 10.99 -29.71
CA LYS A 184 18.64 11.41 -31.06
C LYS A 184 19.01 10.32 -32.08
N ASN A 185 18.21 10.15 -33.13
CA ASN A 185 18.31 9.09 -34.14
C ASN A 185 17.89 7.69 -33.68
N ALA A 186 17.51 7.48 -32.41
CA ALA A 186 16.81 6.25 -32.02
C ALA A 186 15.41 6.22 -32.67
N TYR A 187 14.86 5.02 -32.86
CA TYR A 187 13.55 4.84 -33.48
C TYR A 187 12.51 4.46 -32.43
N LEU A 188 11.47 5.29 -32.30
CA LEU A 188 10.32 5.00 -31.44
C LEU A 188 9.37 4.02 -32.12
N ILE A 189 8.57 3.32 -31.31
CA ILE A 189 7.52 2.42 -31.80
C ILE A 189 6.16 3.14 -31.78
N LEU A 190 5.51 3.15 -32.93
CA LEU A 190 4.22 3.79 -33.21
C LEU A 190 3.27 2.81 -33.90
N PRO A 191 1.98 3.12 -34.05
CA PRO A 191 1.07 2.32 -34.85
C PRO A 191 1.27 2.49 -36.35
N TYR A 192 1.49 1.38 -37.05
CA TYR A 192 1.33 1.25 -38.50
C TYR A 192 -0.16 1.25 -38.90
N ARG A 193 -0.97 0.53 -38.12
CA ARG A 193 -2.43 0.47 -38.24
C ARG A 193 -3.05 0.23 -36.87
N LEU A 194 -4.27 0.70 -36.66
CA LEU A 194 -5.05 0.42 -35.45
C LEU A 194 -6.09 -0.68 -35.68
N PRO A 195 -6.52 -1.41 -34.62
CA PRO A 195 -7.59 -2.40 -34.72
C PRO A 195 -8.89 -1.78 -35.26
N ILE A 196 -9.67 -2.56 -36.02
CA ILE A 196 -10.94 -2.12 -36.59
C ILE A 196 -12.07 -3.10 -36.31
N ASN A 197 -13.28 -2.56 -36.18
CA ASN A 197 -14.48 -3.38 -36.07
C ASN A 197 -14.84 -3.97 -37.45
N LYS A 198 -15.28 -5.23 -37.49
CA LYS A 198 -15.57 -5.95 -38.74
C LYS A 198 -17.06 -5.99 -39.11
N LYS A 199 -17.97 -5.48 -38.27
CA LYS A 199 -19.43 -5.75 -38.38
C LYS A 199 -20.34 -4.50 -38.38
N SER A 200 -19.85 -3.31 -38.69
CA SER A 200 -20.70 -2.11 -38.67
C SER A 200 -21.66 -2.03 -39.87
N LYS A 201 -22.76 -1.29 -39.70
CA LYS A 201 -23.81 -1.01 -40.70
C LYS A 201 -24.33 0.42 -40.52
N ALA A 202 -23.45 1.40 -40.59
CA ALA A 202 -23.82 2.80 -40.50
C ALA A 202 -24.44 3.30 -41.82
N ASP A 203 -25.39 4.22 -41.70
CA ASP A 203 -25.99 4.88 -42.86
C ASP A 203 -24.99 5.88 -43.45
N LEU A 204 -24.52 5.62 -44.67
CA LEU A 204 -23.55 6.44 -45.38
C LEU A 204 -24.02 7.89 -45.60
N ASN A 205 -25.32 8.13 -45.74
CA ASN A 205 -25.86 9.49 -45.90
C ASN A 205 -25.74 10.29 -44.60
N ASN A 206 -25.98 9.64 -43.45
CA ASN A 206 -25.77 10.24 -42.13
C ASN A 206 -24.29 10.49 -41.86
N LEU A 207 -23.39 9.59 -42.29
CA LEU A 207 -21.95 9.79 -42.18
C LEU A 207 -21.46 10.99 -43.02
N THR A 208 -21.95 11.12 -44.26
CA THR A 208 -21.66 12.27 -45.13
C THR A 208 -22.14 13.56 -44.48
N LEU A 209 -23.37 13.58 -43.95
CA LEU A 209 -23.92 14.76 -43.28
C LEU A 209 -23.09 15.18 -42.08
N LEU A 210 -22.66 14.21 -41.25
CA LEU A 210 -21.80 14.49 -40.10
C LEU A 210 -20.42 15.01 -40.53
N ALA A 211 -19.81 14.42 -41.57
CA ALA A 211 -18.53 14.88 -42.10
C ALA A 211 -18.63 16.33 -42.62
N TYR A 212 -19.71 16.66 -43.34
CA TYR A 212 -19.95 18.02 -43.84
C TYR A 212 -20.21 19.00 -42.69
N PHE A 213 -20.91 18.55 -41.64
CA PHE A 213 -21.14 19.36 -40.43
C PHE A 213 -19.81 19.66 -39.72
N LEU A 214 -18.93 18.66 -39.60
CA LEU A 214 -17.61 18.84 -39.02
C LEU A 214 -16.71 19.74 -39.85
N ALA A 215 -16.82 19.71 -41.18
CA ALA A 215 -16.12 20.61 -42.08
C ALA A 215 -16.68 22.06 -41.99
N ASP A 216 -17.76 22.37 -42.70
CA ASP A 216 -18.28 23.73 -42.90
C ASP A 216 -19.53 24.06 -42.05
N GLY A 217 -19.97 23.14 -41.20
CA GLY A 217 -21.13 23.32 -40.32
C GLY A 217 -20.84 24.14 -39.05
N TYR A 218 -21.89 24.66 -38.42
CA TYR A 218 -21.85 25.29 -37.10
C TYR A 218 -23.07 24.88 -36.26
N PHE A 219 -22.90 24.85 -34.94
CA PHE A 219 -23.95 24.52 -33.99
C PHE A 219 -24.27 25.72 -33.10
N GLY A 220 -25.35 26.43 -33.45
CA GLY A 220 -25.76 27.67 -32.80
C GLY A 220 -26.97 27.51 -31.86
N PRO A 221 -27.32 28.59 -31.14
CA PRO A 221 -28.54 28.63 -30.32
C PRO A 221 -29.79 28.34 -31.14
N SER A 222 -29.85 28.87 -32.37
CA SER A 222 -30.98 28.78 -33.29
C SER A 222 -31.02 27.50 -34.15
N GLY A 223 -30.03 26.61 -34.05
CA GLY A 223 -30.02 25.35 -34.81
C GLY A 223 -28.66 24.95 -35.39
N ILE A 224 -28.69 23.98 -36.30
CA ILE A 224 -27.54 23.52 -37.08
C ILE A 224 -27.54 24.30 -38.39
N GLY A 225 -26.39 24.85 -38.78
CA GLY A 225 -26.26 25.50 -40.07
C GLY A 225 -24.96 25.18 -40.79
N PHE A 226 -24.93 25.46 -42.09
CA PHE A 226 -23.76 25.30 -42.94
C PHE A 226 -23.47 26.61 -43.65
N LYS A 227 -22.19 26.94 -43.82
CA LYS A 227 -21.78 28.18 -44.52
C LYS A 227 -20.73 27.86 -45.57
N ALA A 228 -21.04 28.09 -46.83
CA ALA A 228 -20.14 27.83 -47.96
C ALA A 228 -20.11 29.01 -48.94
N LYS A 229 -18.92 29.27 -49.52
CA LYS A 229 -18.72 30.28 -50.57
C LYS A 229 -18.53 29.68 -51.97
N ASN A 230 -18.01 28.46 -52.03
CA ASN A 230 -17.72 27.76 -53.27
C ASN A 230 -19.00 27.06 -53.78
N GLU A 231 -19.33 27.24 -55.06
CA GLU A 231 -20.55 26.71 -55.69
C GLU A 231 -20.68 25.18 -55.61
N PHE A 232 -19.57 24.46 -55.80
CA PHE A 232 -19.54 23.01 -55.64
C PHE A 232 -19.91 22.61 -54.20
N ARG A 233 -19.34 23.27 -53.17
CA ARG A 233 -19.68 22.98 -51.77
C ARG A 233 -21.15 23.27 -51.46
N ILE A 234 -21.70 24.35 -52.01
CA ILE A 234 -23.11 24.73 -51.86
C ILE A 234 -24.02 23.62 -52.40
N ASN A 235 -23.75 23.15 -53.63
CA ASN A 235 -24.54 22.10 -54.26
C ASN A 235 -24.45 20.76 -53.51
N GLU A 236 -23.27 20.41 -53.00
CA GLU A 236 -23.07 19.18 -52.21
C GLU A 236 -23.78 19.19 -50.86
N ILE A 237 -23.70 20.30 -50.13
CA ILE A 237 -24.43 20.48 -48.87
C ILE A 237 -25.93 20.35 -49.13
N GLU A 238 -26.45 21.05 -50.16
CA GLU A 238 -27.86 21.01 -50.51
C GLU A 238 -28.34 19.60 -50.89
N ARG A 239 -27.55 18.88 -51.70
CA ARG A 239 -27.80 17.48 -52.06
C ARG A 239 -27.84 16.58 -50.83
N CYS A 240 -26.89 16.75 -49.91
CA CYS A 240 -26.81 15.96 -48.68
C CYS A 240 -28.01 16.20 -47.75
N LEU A 241 -28.46 17.46 -47.60
CA LEU A 241 -29.64 17.79 -46.81
C LEU A 241 -30.92 17.17 -47.41
N LYS A 242 -31.09 17.25 -48.73
CA LYS A 242 -32.19 16.62 -49.46
C LYS A 242 -32.18 15.09 -49.32
N ALA A 243 -31.02 14.46 -49.47
CA ALA A 243 -30.86 13.00 -49.33
C ALA A 243 -31.23 12.48 -47.94
N ASN A 244 -30.98 13.28 -46.90
CA ASN A 244 -31.36 12.98 -45.51
C ASN A 244 -32.79 13.44 -45.14
N LYS A 245 -33.57 13.94 -46.11
CA LYS A 245 -34.95 14.44 -45.91
C LYS A 245 -35.04 15.52 -44.82
N LEU A 246 -34.08 16.44 -44.81
CA LEU A 246 -34.02 17.54 -43.84
C LEU A 246 -34.54 18.84 -44.44
N ASP A 247 -35.45 19.50 -43.71
CA ASP A 247 -35.93 20.84 -44.06
C ASP A 247 -34.87 21.89 -43.71
N TYR A 248 -34.67 22.87 -44.60
CA TYR A 248 -33.71 23.95 -44.40
C TYR A 248 -34.14 25.26 -45.08
N GLU A 249 -33.67 26.37 -44.53
CA GLU A 249 -33.73 27.69 -45.14
C GLU A 249 -32.39 28.05 -45.78
N ARG A 250 -32.42 28.51 -47.04
CA ARG A 250 -31.24 28.96 -47.78
C ARG A 250 -31.25 30.48 -47.89
N ARG A 251 -30.16 31.14 -47.48
CA ARG A 251 -29.96 32.59 -47.63
C ARG A 251 -28.55 32.94 -48.08
N VAL A 252 -28.38 34.01 -48.84
CA VAL A 252 -27.07 34.53 -49.25
C VAL A 252 -26.72 35.73 -48.40
N TYR A 253 -25.54 35.71 -47.76
CA TYR A 253 -25.07 36.79 -46.90
C TYR A 253 -23.57 37.03 -47.09
N ARG A 254 -23.19 38.28 -47.44
CA ARG A 254 -21.79 38.70 -47.68
C ARG A 254 -21.00 37.74 -48.59
N GLY A 255 -21.63 37.32 -49.69
CA GLY A 255 -21.03 36.40 -50.68
C GLY A 255 -20.85 34.96 -50.22
N ALA A 256 -21.48 34.53 -49.12
CA ALA A 256 -21.56 33.14 -48.69
C ALA A 256 -23.02 32.69 -48.64
N THR A 257 -23.29 31.46 -49.08
CA THR A 257 -24.59 30.83 -48.90
C THR A 257 -24.63 30.15 -47.52
N ILE A 258 -25.70 30.42 -46.78
CA ILE A 258 -25.96 29.86 -45.46
C ILE A 258 -27.20 28.98 -45.56
N PHE A 259 -27.08 27.73 -45.10
CA PHE A 259 -28.17 26.79 -44.91
C PHE A 259 -28.47 26.70 -43.41
N ASN A 260 -29.69 27.02 -42.99
CA ASN A 260 -30.16 26.78 -41.62
C ASN A 260 -31.06 25.55 -41.63
N VAL A 261 -30.69 24.50 -40.91
CA VAL A 261 -31.45 23.23 -40.87
C VAL A 261 -32.46 23.28 -39.74
N ASN A 262 -33.74 23.16 -40.10
CA ASN A 262 -34.87 23.24 -39.17
C ASN A 262 -35.30 21.83 -38.74
N SER A 263 -34.43 21.11 -38.03
CA SER A 263 -34.68 19.73 -37.59
C SER A 263 -34.40 19.52 -36.09
N PRO A 264 -35.45 19.48 -35.24
CA PRO A 264 -35.30 19.18 -33.81
C PRO A 264 -34.71 17.79 -33.53
N SER A 265 -35.04 16.80 -34.38
CA SER A 265 -34.54 15.44 -34.25
C SER A 265 -33.04 15.35 -34.54
N LEU A 266 -32.55 16.03 -35.58
CA LEU A 266 -31.12 16.12 -35.88
C LEU A 266 -30.38 16.87 -34.78
N ARG A 267 -30.95 17.98 -34.28
CA ARG A 267 -30.40 18.72 -33.14
C ARG A 267 -30.20 17.81 -31.93
N LYS A 268 -31.24 17.06 -31.53
CA LYS A 268 -31.16 16.12 -30.41
C LYS A 268 -30.09 15.05 -30.63
N LYS A 269 -29.94 14.53 -31.85
CA LYS A 269 -28.88 13.56 -32.20
C LYS A 269 -27.48 14.17 -32.04
N ILE A 270 -27.27 15.39 -32.52
CA ILE A 270 -25.98 16.12 -32.39
C ILE A 270 -25.67 16.42 -30.91
N GLU A 271 -26.67 16.82 -30.12
CA GLU A 271 -26.51 17.02 -28.68
C GLU A 271 -26.18 15.72 -27.94
N GLN A 272 -26.83 14.60 -28.29
CA GLN A 272 -26.52 13.27 -27.76
C GLN A 272 -25.10 12.78 -28.11
N MET A 273 -24.52 13.26 -29.21
CA MET A 273 -23.12 13.00 -29.57
C MET A 273 -22.14 13.87 -28.75
N GLY A 274 -22.62 14.78 -27.90
CA GLY A 274 -21.83 15.60 -27.00
C GLY A 274 -21.52 17.01 -27.51
N PHE A 275 -22.05 17.42 -28.66
CA PHE A 275 -21.90 18.79 -29.14
C PHE A 275 -22.79 19.75 -28.34
N LYS A 276 -22.21 20.87 -27.88
CA LYS A 276 -22.94 21.99 -27.26
C LYS A 276 -22.68 23.26 -28.05
N SER A 277 -23.60 24.23 -27.97
CA SER A 277 -23.43 25.48 -28.71
C SER A 277 -22.18 26.21 -28.23
N GLY A 278 -21.30 26.59 -29.17
CA GLY A 278 -20.02 27.25 -28.87
C GLY A 278 -18.86 26.32 -28.50
N ASN A 279 -19.07 25.00 -28.39
CA ASN A 279 -17.97 24.06 -28.18
C ASN A 279 -17.12 23.89 -29.45
N LYS A 280 -15.84 23.52 -29.23
CA LYS A 280 -14.96 23.03 -30.30
C LYS A 280 -15.53 21.76 -30.94
N LYS A 281 -15.29 21.59 -32.24
CA LYS A 281 -15.66 20.36 -32.94
C LYS A 281 -14.71 19.23 -32.53
N PHE A 282 -15.24 18.02 -32.46
CA PHE A 282 -14.50 16.78 -32.25
C PHE A 282 -15.16 15.66 -33.05
N ILE A 283 -14.44 14.57 -33.30
CA ILE A 283 -15.01 13.40 -33.97
C ILE A 283 -15.72 12.53 -32.91
N PRO A 284 -17.02 12.23 -33.07
CA PRO A 284 -17.75 11.38 -32.14
C PRO A 284 -17.13 9.98 -32.00
N SER A 285 -17.16 9.43 -30.78
CA SER A 285 -16.48 8.15 -30.47
C SER A 285 -16.94 6.99 -31.38
N PHE A 286 -18.23 6.95 -31.74
CA PHE A 286 -18.78 5.86 -32.56
C PHE A 286 -18.17 5.78 -33.97
N ILE A 287 -17.58 6.88 -34.49
CA ILE A 287 -16.90 6.88 -35.80
C ILE A 287 -15.65 5.97 -35.78
N PHE A 288 -15.01 5.84 -34.62
CA PHE A 288 -13.83 4.98 -34.43
C PHE A 288 -14.19 3.49 -34.34
N ASP A 289 -15.46 3.18 -34.09
CA ASP A 289 -16.01 1.81 -34.01
C ASP A 289 -16.58 1.31 -35.35
N LEU A 290 -16.50 2.11 -36.41
CA LEU A 290 -16.92 1.76 -37.76
C LEU A 290 -15.90 0.83 -38.45
N ASP A 291 -16.35 0.16 -39.51
CA ASP A 291 -15.51 -0.65 -40.38
C ASP A 291 -14.64 0.21 -41.29
N LYS A 292 -13.71 -0.45 -42.01
CA LYS A 292 -12.73 0.24 -42.86
C LYS A 292 -13.41 1.06 -43.96
N HIS A 293 -14.46 0.52 -44.55
CA HIS A 293 -15.14 1.12 -45.68
C HIS A 293 -15.89 2.39 -45.27
N GLU A 294 -16.57 2.35 -44.13
CA GLU A 294 -17.32 3.47 -43.56
C GLU A 294 -16.40 4.57 -43.03
N ILE A 295 -15.27 4.21 -42.39
CA ILE A 295 -14.24 5.19 -41.99
C ILE A 295 -13.67 5.90 -43.24
N LEU A 296 -13.31 5.14 -44.28
CA LEU A 296 -12.83 5.71 -45.54
C LEU A 296 -13.87 6.63 -46.17
N HIS A 297 -15.15 6.25 -46.14
CA HIS A 297 -16.25 7.08 -46.63
C HIS A 297 -16.35 8.40 -45.87
N PHE A 298 -16.31 8.35 -44.53
CA PHE A 298 -16.36 9.53 -43.67
C PHE A 298 -15.17 10.47 -43.92
N ILE A 299 -13.94 9.94 -43.98
CA ILE A 299 -12.73 10.73 -44.28
C ILE A 299 -12.83 11.35 -45.68
N SER A 300 -13.32 10.60 -46.67
CA SER A 300 -13.50 11.08 -48.05
C SER A 300 -14.52 12.21 -48.13
N ALA A 301 -15.65 12.09 -47.42
CA ALA A 301 -16.66 13.14 -47.35
C ALA A 301 -16.08 14.42 -46.73
N TYR A 302 -15.35 14.30 -45.62
CA TYR A 302 -14.69 15.45 -44.99
C TYR A 302 -13.67 16.11 -45.92
N LEU A 303 -12.74 15.34 -46.49
CA LEU A 303 -11.71 15.81 -47.42
C LEU A 303 -12.28 16.55 -48.63
N SER A 304 -13.44 16.13 -49.14
CA SER A 304 -14.07 16.74 -50.31
C SER A 304 -14.52 18.18 -50.04
N ILE A 305 -14.85 18.48 -48.78
CA ILE A 305 -15.25 19.82 -48.34
C ILE A 305 -14.05 20.60 -47.81
N ASP A 306 -13.32 20.05 -46.83
CA ASP A 306 -12.31 20.78 -46.04
C ASP A 306 -10.92 20.14 -46.09
N GLY A 307 -10.56 19.59 -47.26
CA GLY A 307 -9.23 19.10 -47.58
C GLY A 307 -8.69 19.69 -48.88
N TYR A 308 -7.44 19.38 -49.18
CA TYR A 308 -6.80 19.69 -50.45
C TYR A 308 -6.06 18.48 -50.99
N VAL A 309 -6.02 18.33 -52.32
CA VAL A 309 -5.14 17.36 -52.98
C VAL A 309 -4.38 18.05 -54.10
N ASN A 310 -3.07 17.88 -54.13
CA ASN A 310 -2.23 18.44 -55.18
C ASN A 310 -2.06 17.48 -56.37
N LYS A 311 -1.44 17.97 -57.45
CA LYS A 311 -1.20 17.18 -58.68
C LYS A 311 -0.25 15.99 -58.50
N GLN A 312 0.47 15.91 -57.37
CA GLN A 312 1.37 14.81 -57.03
C GLN A 312 0.69 13.75 -56.14
N GLY A 313 -0.62 13.85 -55.93
CA GLY A 313 -1.39 12.89 -55.12
C GLY A 313 -1.18 13.05 -53.61
N GLN A 314 -0.66 14.19 -53.17
CA GLN A 314 -0.53 14.50 -51.74
C GLN A 314 -1.81 15.15 -51.24
N PHE A 315 -2.36 14.59 -50.17
CA PHE A 315 -3.53 15.07 -49.45
C PHE A 315 -3.11 15.92 -48.27
N GLU A 316 -3.84 17.02 -48.06
CA GLU A 316 -3.69 17.90 -46.91
C GLU A 316 -5.04 18.04 -46.19
N LEU A 317 -5.04 17.79 -44.87
CA LEU A 317 -6.18 18.01 -43.98
C LEU A 317 -5.91 19.21 -43.10
N PHE A 318 -6.76 20.21 -43.19
CA PHE A 318 -6.66 21.45 -42.43
C PHE A 318 -7.69 21.46 -41.30
N SER A 319 -7.23 21.26 -40.07
CA SER A 319 -8.08 21.54 -38.90
C SER A 319 -7.20 21.74 -37.69
N ASN A 320 -7.41 22.80 -36.93
CA ASN A 320 -6.73 22.95 -35.64
C ASN A 320 -7.42 22.16 -34.52
N GLU A 321 -8.65 21.71 -34.74
CA GLU A 321 -9.49 21.07 -33.70
C GLU A 321 -9.61 19.56 -33.90
N LEU A 322 -9.67 19.10 -35.15
CA LEU A 322 -9.94 17.69 -35.49
C LEU A 322 -8.68 16.89 -35.81
N ILE A 323 -7.51 17.53 -35.85
CA ILE A 323 -6.28 16.90 -36.35
C ILE A 323 -5.85 15.70 -35.52
N GLU A 324 -6.02 15.81 -34.19
CA GLU A 324 -5.70 14.73 -33.25
C GLU A 324 -6.62 13.53 -33.49
N ASP A 325 -7.91 13.76 -33.74
CA ASP A 325 -8.89 12.70 -34.04
C ASP A 325 -8.69 12.07 -35.43
N PHE A 326 -8.21 12.84 -36.42
CA PHE A 326 -7.96 12.31 -37.77
C PHE A 326 -6.77 11.36 -37.84
N ILE A 327 -5.75 11.51 -36.98
CA ILE A 327 -4.60 10.60 -36.94
C ILE A 327 -5.03 9.14 -36.71
N PRO A 328 -5.74 8.79 -35.61
CA PRO A 328 -6.21 7.43 -35.38
C PRO A 328 -7.22 6.94 -36.42
N LEU A 329 -8.07 7.82 -37.00
CA LEU A 329 -8.96 7.42 -38.09
C LEU A 329 -8.20 7.03 -39.36
N LEU A 330 -7.19 7.81 -39.75
CA LEU A 330 -6.34 7.49 -40.89
C LEU A 330 -5.60 6.17 -40.63
N LEU A 331 -5.08 5.95 -39.42
CA LEU A 331 -4.44 4.68 -39.04
C LEU A 331 -5.39 3.48 -39.11
N LYS A 332 -6.67 3.64 -38.75
CA LYS A 332 -7.72 2.61 -38.95
C LYS A 332 -8.02 2.37 -40.42
N ALA A 333 -7.99 3.42 -41.23
CA ALA A 333 -8.09 3.31 -42.69
C ALA A 333 -6.84 2.70 -43.34
N GLY A 334 -5.75 2.49 -42.59
CA GLY A 334 -4.47 2.01 -43.10
C GLY A 334 -3.69 3.09 -43.86
N VAL A 335 -3.92 4.35 -43.51
CA VAL A 335 -3.25 5.53 -44.06
C VAL A 335 -2.41 6.16 -42.97
N ARG A 336 -1.11 6.33 -43.25
CA ARG A 336 -0.21 7.08 -42.36
C ARG A 336 -0.15 8.52 -42.82
N ALA A 337 -0.05 9.44 -41.86
CA ALA A 337 0.10 10.86 -42.13
C ALA A 337 1.26 11.45 -41.35
N LYS A 338 1.85 12.48 -41.94
CA LYS A 338 2.85 13.34 -41.31
C LYS A 338 2.14 14.58 -40.75
N LEU A 339 2.44 14.92 -39.51
CA LEU A 339 1.98 16.15 -38.88
C LEU A 339 2.97 17.28 -39.20
N ASN A 340 2.49 18.31 -39.89
CA ASN A 340 3.26 19.49 -40.24
C ASN A 340 2.70 20.73 -39.54
N GLU A 341 3.55 21.73 -39.32
CA GLU A 341 3.20 23.03 -38.75
C GLU A 341 3.54 24.14 -39.77
N LYS A 342 2.61 25.06 -40.02
CA LYS A 342 2.80 26.23 -40.88
C LYS A 342 2.39 27.50 -40.15
N VAL A 343 3.18 28.56 -40.26
CA VAL A 343 2.82 29.88 -39.72
C VAL A 343 1.89 30.58 -40.72
N ASP A 344 0.72 31.02 -40.27
CA ASP A 344 -0.18 31.84 -41.06
C ASP A 344 0.43 33.25 -41.23
N PRO A 345 0.82 33.67 -42.45
CA PRO A 345 1.52 34.94 -42.66
C PRO A 345 0.69 36.16 -42.28
N ARG A 346 -0.64 36.05 -42.24
CA ARG A 346 -1.56 37.17 -41.98
C ARG A 346 -1.92 37.32 -40.50
N LEU A 347 -1.87 36.21 -39.75
CA LEU A 347 -2.33 36.16 -38.36
C LEU A 347 -1.18 35.89 -37.37
N GLY A 348 0.01 35.52 -37.86
CA GLY A 348 1.15 35.09 -37.03
C GLY A 348 0.89 33.78 -36.26
N LYS A 349 -0.28 33.16 -36.44
CA LYS A 349 -0.68 31.94 -35.72
C LYS A 349 -0.15 30.70 -36.42
N LYS A 350 0.41 29.79 -35.64
CA LYS A 350 0.79 28.46 -36.12
C LYS A 350 -0.45 27.61 -36.36
N LYS A 351 -0.51 26.93 -37.50
CA LYS A 351 -1.56 25.98 -37.89
C LYS A 351 -0.94 24.63 -38.17
N ASN A 352 -1.51 23.60 -37.56
CA ASN A 352 -1.13 22.23 -37.85
C ASN A 352 -1.98 21.68 -38.98
N PHE A 353 -1.39 20.84 -39.82
CA PHE A 353 -2.09 20.14 -40.90
C PHE A 353 -1.47 18.77 -41.11
N LEU A 354 -2.30 17.80 -41.47
CA LEU A 354 -1.83 16.44 -41.80
C LEU A 354 -1.56 16.37 -43.28
N VAL A 355 -0.44 15.75 -43.61
CA VAL A 355 -0.04 15.48 -44.99
C VAL A 355 0.14 13.99 -45.17
N PHE A 356 -0.49 13.42 -46.18
CA PHE A 356 -0.27 12.03 -46.54
C PHE A 356 -0.31 11.83 -48.04
N ASN A 357 0.39 10.79 -48.50
CA ASN A 357 0.28 10.28 -49.85
C ASN A 357 0.07 8.77 -49.71
N ASN A 358 -0.92 8.22 -50.41
CA ASN A 358 -1.20 6.79 -50.43
C ASN A 358 -1.95 6.48 -51.73
N TYR A 359 -1.35 5.68 -52.60
CA TYR A 359 -1.91 5.36 -53.91
C TYR A 359 -3.27 4.63 -53.80
N GLN A 360 -3.38 3.66 -52.89
CA GLN A 360 -4.63 2.91 -52.71
C GLN A 360 -5.77 3.81 -52.21
N PHE A 361 -5.46 4.71 -51.28
CA PHE A 361 -6.41 5.72 -50.83
C PHE A 361 -6.78 6.67 -51.97
N ALA A 362 -5.80 7.14 -52.76
CA ALA A 362 -6.04 8.02 -53.90
C ALA A 362 -6.97 7.37 -54.93
N LEU A 363 -6.76 6.08 -55.22
CA LEU A 363 -7.62 5.31 -56.11
C LEU A 363 -9.06 5.23 -55.58
N GLU A 364 -9.24 4.86 -54.31
CA GLU A 364 -10.58 4.77 -53.70
C GLU A 364 -11.26 6.14 -53.57
N TYR A 365 -10.52 7.18 -53.20
CA TYR A 365 -11.02 8.55 -53.10
C TYR A 365 -11.39 9.11 -54.48
N SER A 366 -10.62 8.82 -55.54
CA SER A 366 -10.92 9.27 -56.91
C SER A 366 -12.24 8.73 -57.47
N LYS A 367 -12.68 7.56 -56.99
CA LYS A 367 -13.98 6.95 -57.35
C LYS A 367 -15.16 7.62 -56.64
N ARG A 368 -14.91 8.29 -55.51
CA ARG A 368 -15.94 8.81 -54.59
C ARG A 368 -16.02 10.33 -54.58
N THR A 369 -14.89 11.01 -54.82
CA THR A 369 -14.82 12.46 -54.74
C THR A 369 -15.62 13.10 -55.86
N VAL A 370 -16.47 14.02 -55.46
CA VAL A 370 -17.27 14.86 -56.36
C VAL A 370 -16.65 16.25 -56.51
N ASN A 371 -15.55 16.54 -55.80
CA ASN A 371 -14.84 17.80 -55.91
C ASN A 371 -14.06 17.85 -57.25
N PRO A 372 -14.41 18.78 -58.16
CA PRO A 372 -13.87 18.79 -59.52
C PRO A 372 -12.36 19.07 -59.56
N ASP A 373 -11.86 19.93 -58.65
CA ASP A 373 -10.43 20.24 -58.56
C ASP A 373 -9.64 19.04 -58.06
N HIS A 374 -10.20 18.32 -57.07
CA HIS A 374 -9.55 17.12 -56.55
C HIS A 374 -9.54 16.00 -57.59
N LYS A 375 -10.67 15.79 -58.28
CA LYS A 375 -10.81 14.79 -59.34
C LYS A 375 -9.79 15.03 -60.45
N LYS A 376 -9.69 16.26 -60.95
CA LYS A 376 -8.70 16.67 -61.95
C LYS A 376 -7.25 16.37 -61.52
N ASN A 377 -6.89 16.71 -60.29
CA ASN A 377 -5.53 16.49 -59.78
C ASN A 377 -5.21 14.99 -59.58
N LEU A 378 -6.20 14.21 -59.15
CA LEU A 378 -6.05 12.78 -58.93
C LEU A 378 -5.98 11.99 -60.23
N ASP A 379 -6.80 12.33 -61.22
CA ASP A 379 -6.76 11.66 -62.52
C ASP A 379 -5.38 11.86 -63.18
N ALA A 380 -4.80 13.07 -63.06
CA ALA A 380 -3.43 13.33 -63.50
C ALA A 380 -2.37 12.52 -62.72
N TYR A 381 -2.53 12.40 -61.40
CA TYR A 381 -1.62 11.63 -60.55
C TYR A 381 -1.68 10.12 -60.83
N LEU A 382 -2.90 9.57 -60.92
CA LEU A 382 -3.13 8.14 -61.13
C LEU A 382 -2.71 7.69 -62.54
N HIS A 383 -2.84 8.56 -63.54
CA HIS A 383 -2.37 8.28 -64.91
C HIS A 383 -0.84 8.28 -65.02
N THR A 384 -0.14 9.07 -64.20
CA THR A 384 1.32 9.19 -64.23
C THR A 384 2.04 8.19 -63.31
N THR A 385 1.31 7.59 -62.36
CA THR A 385 1.88 6.73 -61.31
C THR A 385 1.37 5.30 -61.46
N ASN A 386 2.19 4.38 -61.99
CA ASN A 386 1.87 2.95 -62.16
C ASN A 386 1.90 2.15 -60.84
N GLY A 387 1.36 2.70 -59.74
CA GLY A 387 1.28 2.00 -58.44
C GLY A 387 2.63 1.68 -57.77
N THR A 388 3.77 2.12 -58.30
CA THR A 388 5.12 1.78 -57.85
C THR A 388 5.70 2.69 -56.76
N ARG A 389 5.03 3.81 -56.42
CA ARG A 389 5.48 4.68 -55.32
C ARG A 389 5.02 4.10 -53.97
N ALA A 390 5.86 3.23 -53.39
CA ALA A 390 5.79 2.92 -51.98
C ALA A 390 5.92 4.22 -51.18
N THR A 391 4.93 4.52 -50.37
CA THR A 391 4.95 5.72 -49.55
C THR A 391 5.89 5.49 -48.39
N PHE A 392 6.90 6.36 -48.30
CA PHE A 392 7.86 6.52 -47.23
C PHE A 392 7.29 6.00 -45.92
N ASP A 393 8.02 5.11 -45.23
CA ASP A 393 7.82 4.67 -43.82
C ASP A 393 7.59 3.18 -43.54
N ASP A 394 7.69 2.28 -44.54
CA ASP A 394 7.68 0.82 -44.30
C ASP A 394 9.03 0.23 -43.89
N GLU A 395 10.02 1.09 -43.65
CA GLU A 395 11.34 0.70 -43.23
C GLU A 395 11.32 0.22 -41.76
N ILE A 396 11.93 -0.93 -41.55
CA ILE A 396 12.25 -1.46 -40.23
C ILE A 396 13.73 -1.11 -40.00
N PRO A 397 14.06 -0.34 -38.95
CA PRO A 397 15.42 0.16 -38.69
C PRO A 397 16.29 -0.95 -38.07
N ILE A 398 16.46 -2.03 -38.81
CA ILE A 398 17.32 -3.17 -38.45
C ILE A 398 18.48 -3.30 -39.45
N SER A 399 19.61 -3.81 -38.99
CA SER A 399 20.79 -4.01 -39.84
C SER A 399 20.54 -5.14 -40.85
N PHE A 400 21.04 -4.97 -42.08
CA PHE A 400 21.07 -6.05 -43.07
C PHE A 400 21.90 -7.25 -42.60
N ASP A 401 22.88 -7.02 -41.72
CA ASP A 401 23.75 -8.07 -41.17
C ASP A 401 22.98 -9.10 -40.34
N VAL A 402 21.78 -8.78 -39.86
CA VAL A 402 20.92 -9.71 -39.13
C VAL A 402 20.64 -10.98 -39.95
N LEU A 403 20.49 -10.87 -41.27
CA LEU A 403 20.27 -12.03 -42.14
C LEU A 403 21.53 -12.90 -42.27
N GLU A 404 22.72 -12.29 -42.31
CA GLU A 404 24.00 -13.01 -42.33
C GLU A 404 24.27 -13.72 -41.00
N GLN A 405 24.00 -13.06 -39.87
CA GLN A 405 24.11 -13.67 -38.54
C GLN A 405 23.19 -14.89 -38.39
N ILE A 406 21.96 -14.81 -38.90
CA ILE A 406 21.01 -15.93 -38.91
C ILE A 406 21.53 -17.06 -39.79
N ARG A 407 22.13 -16.75 -40.95
CA ARG A 407 22.72 -17.75 -41.84
C ARG A 407 23.85 -18.51 -41.14
N GLU A 408 24.75 -17.81 -40.46
CA GLU A 408 25.88 -18.42 -39.73
C GLU A 408 25.41 -19.32 -38.59
N ARG A 409 24.36 -18.92 -37.86
CA ARG A 409 23.83 -19.69 -36.72
C ARG A 409 23.00 -20.92 -37.14
N THR A 410 22.33 -20.86 -38.28
CA THR A 410 21.42 -21.94 -38.73
C THR A 410 22.07 -22.91 -39.70
N GLY A 411 23.29 -22.63 -40.17
CA GLY A 411 23.98 -23.46 -41.16
C GLY A 411 23.40 -23.33 -42.57
N LEU A 412 22.57 -22.32 -42.84
CA LEU A 412 22.05 -22.06 -44.20
C LEU A 412 23.21 -21.79 -45.16
N SER A 413 23.18 -22.45 -46.32
CA SER A 413 24.18 -22.21 -47.37
C SER A 413 24.02 -20.80 -47.95
N LYS A 414 25.13 -20.20 -48.40
CA LYS A 414 25.09 -18.91 -49.13
C LYS A 414 24.12 -18.97 -50.32
N THR A 415 24.04 -20.11 -51.00
CA THR A 415 23.11 -20.35 -52.12
C THR A 415 21.64 -20.26 -51.70
N GLN A 416 21.25 -20.80 -50.53
CA GLN A 416 19.87 -20.73 -50.05
C GLN A 416 19.44 -19.29 -49.74
N VAL A 417 20.30 -18.51 -49.08
CA VAL A 417 20.04 -17.09 -48.80
C VAL A 417 20.02 -16.25 -50.08
N HIS A 418 20.97 -16.51 -50.98
CA HIS A 418 21.04 -15.88 -52.29
C HIS A 418 19.79 -16.17 -53.14
N ASN A 419 19.33 -17.42 -53.19
CA ASN A 419 18.11 -17.80 -53.92
C ASN A 419 16.85 -17.14 -53.33
N ALA A 420 16.74 -17.07 -52.00
CA ALA A 420 15.62 -16.39 -51.34
C ALA A 420 15.53 -14.90 -51.72
N TYR A 421 16.69 -14.22 -51.77
CA TYR A 421 16.83 -12.83 -52.19
C TYR A 421 16.56 -12.61 -53.69
N TYR A 422 17.16 -13.43 -54.57
CA TYR A 422 17.04 -13.23 -56.02
C TYR A 422 15.67 -13.61 -56.58
N ALA A 423 14.96 -14.54 -55.93
CA ALA A 423 13.58 -14.90 -56.26
C ALA A 423 12.54 -13.84 -55.83
N LEU A 424 12.96 -12.69 -55.30
CA LEU A 424 12.09 -11.54 -55.09
C LEU A 424 11.84 -10.80 -56.39
N LYS A 425 10.65 -10.20 -56.53
CA LYS A 425 10.36 -9.32 -57.66
C LYS A 425 11.31 -8.10 -57.64
N PRO A 426 11.73 -7.57 -58.80
CA PRO A 426 12.69 -6.47 -58.87
C PRO A 426 12.29 -5.21 -58.07
N ASP A 427 11.00 -4.91 -57.98
CA ASP A 427 10.40 -3.82 -57.22
C ASP A 427 10.53 -3.97 -55.69
N LEU A 428 10.83 -5.16 -55.19
CA LEU A 428 11.06 -5.44 -53.77
C LEU A 428 12.53 -5.37 -53.36
N LYS A 429 13.46 -5.35 -54.33
CA LYS A 429 14.91 -5.31 -54.07
C LYS A 429 15.31 -3.87 -53.76
N THR A 430 15.24 -3.48 -52.49
CA THR A 430 15.70 -2.17 -52.02
C THR A 430 17.20 -2.23 -51.73
N SER A 431 17.97 -1.27 -52.25
CA SER A 431 19.44 -1.28 -52.10
C SER A 431 19.92 -0.86 -50.70
N HIS A 432 19.10 -0.16 -49.89
CA HIS A 432 19.58 0.56 -48.70
C HIS A 432 18.72 0.48 -47.43
N ALA A 433 17.52 -0.13 -47.45
CA ALA A 433 16.68 -0.25 -46.24
C ALA A 433 15.77 -1.51 -46.26
N LEU A 434 15.61 -2.14 -45.09
CA LEU A 434 14.76 -3.33 -44.91
C LEU A 434 13.30 -2.92 -44.77
N THR A 435 12.49 -3.11 -45.81
CA THR A 435 11.04 -2.85 -45.73
C THR A 435 10.30 -4.01 -45.07
N LYS A 436 9.14 -3.75 -44.46
CA LYS A 436 8.24 -4.79 -43.94
C LYS A 436 7.93 -5.88 -44.97
N GLN A 437 7.59 -5.49 -46.20
CA GLN A 437 7.24 -6.44 -47.26
C GLN A 437 8.44 -7.29 -47.68
N PHE A 438 9.61 -6.67 -47.80
CA PHE A 438 10.86 -7.37 -48.08
C PHE A 438 11.18 -8.39 -46.98
N LEU A 439 11.19 -7.96 -45.72
CA LEU A 439 11.55 -8.80 -44.58
C LEU A 439 10.57 -9.97 -44.41
N SER A 440 9.25 -9.72 -44.47
CA SER A 440 8.23 -10.78 -44.41
C SER A 440 8.44 -11.84 -45.49
N THR A 441 8.68 -11.41 -46.74
CA THR A 441 8.85 -12.33 -47.88
C THR A 441 10.13 -13.16 -47.76
N ILE A 442 11.24 -12.55 -47.35
CA ILE A 442 12.51 -13.27 -47.14
C ILE A 442 12.37 -14.25 -45.98
N CYS A 443 11.87 -13.81 -44.82
CA CYS A 443 11.70 -14.67 -43.65
C CYS A 443 10.80 -15.86 -43.98
N ALA A 444 9.69 -15.65 -44.70
CA ALA A 444 8.80 -16.74 -45.12
C ALA A 444 9.49 -17.78 -46.00
N LYS A 445 10.36 -17.37 -46.92
CA LYS A 445 11.14 -18.29 -47.76
C LYS A 445 12.21 -19.05 -46.98
N LEU A 446 12.94 -18.36 -46.09
CA LEU A 446 13.99 -18.98 -45.28
C LEU A 446 13.44 -19.97 -44.26
N LEU A 447 12.24 -19.71 -43.70
CA LEU A 447 11.57 -20.62 -42.78
C LEU A 447 11.18 -21.98 -43.41
N ASN A 448 11.15 -22.10 -44.73
CA ASN A 448 11.00 -23.42 -45.39
C ASN A 448 12.26 -24.30 -45.26
N HIS A 449 13.38 -23.73 -44.81
CA HIS A 449 14.68 -24.40 -44.71
C HIS A 449 15.24 -24.43 -43.28
N THR A 450 14.63 -23.73 -42.32
CA THR A 450 15.08 -23.70 -40.92
C THR A 450 13.92 -23.35 -39.97
N ASN A 451 13.99 -23.86 -38.74
CA ASN A 451 13.04 -23.55 -37.65
C ASN A 451 13.61 -22.52 -36.66
N CYS A 452 14.43 -21.58 -37.14
CA CYS A 452 15.08 -20.59 -36.28
C CYS A 452 14.05 -19.65 -35.61
N PRO A 453 13.98 -19.59 -34.25
CA PRO A 453 13.05 -18.70 -33.55
C PRO A 453 13.21 -17.22 -33.93
N GLN A 454 14.45 -16.77 -34.14
CA GLN A 454 14.75 -15.38 -34.53
C GLN A 454 14.15 -15.01 -35.90
N LEU A 455 14.05 -15.96 -36.83
CA LEU A 455 13.37 -15.78 -38.12
C LEU A 455 11.85 -15.65 -37.98
N PHE A 456 11.23 -16.38 -37.04
CA PHE A 456 9.81 -16.23 -36.71
C PHE A 456 9.52 -14.86 -36.09
N GLU A 457 10.38 -14.39 -35.18
CA GLU A 457 10.26 -13.06 -34.58
C GLU A 457 10.34 -11.93 -35.61
N LEU A 458 11.34 -11.98 -36.52
CA LEU A 458 11.46 -11.00 -37.60
C LEU A 458 10.26 -11.03 -38.57
N LYS A 459 9.73 -12.24 -38.86
CA LYS A 459 8.51 -12.38 -39.65
C LYS A 459 7.32 -11.71 -38.92
N ASN A 460 7.13 -12.00 -37.64
CA ASN A 460 6.05 -11.41 -36.84
C ASN A 460 6.18 -9.89 -36.74
N LEU A 461 7.39 -9.36 -36.56
CA LEU A 461 7.70 -7.92 -36.55
C LEU A 461 7.29 -7.27 -37.88
N SER A 462 7.61 -7.92 -38.99
CA SER A 462 7.30 -7.41 -40.34
C SER A 462 5.81 -7.45 -40.69
N GLU A 463 5.08 -8.48 -40.24
CA GLU A 463 3.63 -8.66 -40.47
C GLU A 463 2.76 -7.92 -39.44
N GLY A 464 3.36 -7.52 -38.32
CA GLY A 464 2.73 -6.82 -37.22
C GLY A 464 2.25 -5.40 -37.56
N THR A 465 1.63 -4.76 -36.56
CA THR A 465 1.06 -3.42 -36.68
C THR A 465 1.94 -2.32 -36.10
N TYR A 466 3.17 -2.62 -35.69
CA TYR A 466 4.14 -1.62 -35.24
C TYR A 466 4.76 -0.88 -36.42
N SER A 467 5.09 0.39 -36.26
CA SER A 467 5.83 1.24 -37.19
C SER A 467 6.92 1.95 -36.41
N PHE A 468 7.96 2.39 -37.11
CA PHE A 468 9.13 3.00 -36.50
C PHE A 468 9.28 4.42 -37.02
N ASP A 469 9.57 5.35 -36.12
CA ASP A 469 9.83 6.74 -36.49
C ASP A 469 11.01 7.30 -35.70
N GLU A 470 11.88 8.02 -36.40
CA GLU A 470 13.15 8.48 -35.88
C GLU A 470 12.96 9.69 -34.95
N ILE A 471 13.67 9.71 -33.82
CA ILE A 471 13.74 10.87 -32.92
C ILE A 471 14.61 11.95 -33.54
N VAL A 472 14.02 13.11 -33.84
CA VAL A 472 14.74 14.27 -34.41
C VAL A 472 15.11 15.32 -33.37
N GLU A 473 14.41 15.35 -32.24
CA GLU A 473 14.61 16.35 -31.19
C GLU A 473 14.18 15.82 -29.82
N ILE A 474 14.99 16.11 -28.79
CA ILE A 474 14.69 15.86 -27.38
C ILE A 474 14.97 17.16 -26.62
N LYS A 475 13.96 17.69 -25.91
CA LYS A 475 14.07 18.93 -25.13
C LYS A 475 13.69 18.69 -23.67
N ARG A 476 14.49 19.25 -22.75
CA ARG A 476 14.11 19.35 -21.33
C ARG A 476 13.29 20.62 -21.12
N ARG A 477 12.17 20.51 -20.41
CA ARG A 477 11.26 21.62 -20.11
C ARG A 477 10.90 21.60 -18.63
N LYS A 478 10.97 22.74 -17.96
CA LYS A 478 10.38 22.86 -16.62
C LYS A 478 8.87 22.69 -16.70
N TYR A 479 8.32 21.92 -15.78
CA TYR A 479 6.89 21.66 -15.67
C TYR A 479 6.46 21.73 -14.21
N SER A 480 5.37 22.45 -13.96
CA SER A 480 4.70 22.49 -12.66
C SER A 480 3.23 22.18 -12.88
N GLY A 481 2.75 21.09 -12.31
CA GLY A 481 1.38 20.61 -12.50
C GLY A 481 1.17 19.21 -11.94
N TYR A 482 0.12 18.53 -12.41
CA TYR A 482 -0.13 17.13 -12.08
C TYR A 482 0.40 16.20 -13.17
N VAL A 483 1.02 15.11 -12.75
CA VAL A 483 1.45 14.01 -13.63
C VAL A 483 0.69 12.73 -13.29
N TYR A 484 0.48 11.91 -14.30
CA TYR A 484 -0.45 10.80 -14.31
C TYR A 484 0.22 9.51 -14.79
N ASN A 485 -0.26 8.36 -14.33
CA ASN A 485 0.13 7.05 -14.88
C ASN A 485 -1.05 6.06 -14.79
N LEU A 486 -1.05 5.05 -15.66
CA LEU A 486 -2.05 4.00 -15.72
C LEU A 486 -1.38 2.64 -15.52
N THR A 487 -2.02 1.75 -14.77
CA THR A 487 -1.61 0.35 -14.64
C THR A 487 -2.53 -0.52 -15.48
N THR A 488 -1.96 -1.15 -16.50
CA THR A 488 -2.64 -1.97 -17.52
C THR A 488 -2.23 -3.44 -17.39
N GLU A 489 -3.09 -4.34 -17.86
CA GLU A 489 -2.81 -5.78 -17.89
C GLU A 489 -1.60 -6.15 -18.77
N THR A 490 -1.41 -5.45 -19.89
CA THR A 490 -0.28 -5.71 -20.81
C THR A 490 1.03 -5.06 -20.36
N GLY A 491 1.03 -4.24 -19.30
CA GLY A 491 2.24 -3.51 -18.87
C GLY A 491 2.61 -2.30 -19.74
N ASN A 492 1.87 -2.02 -20.81
CA ASN A 492 2.17 -0.94 -21.77
C ASN A 492 0.87 -0.29 -22.29
N TYR A 493 1.01 0.87 -22.94
CA TYR A 493 -0.08 1.60 -23.60
C TYR A 493 0.45 2.67 -24.56
N LEU A 494 -0.43 3.21 -25.40
CA LEU A 494 -0.10 4.29 -26.34
C LEU A 494 -0.32 5.68 -25.73
N VAL A 495 0.70 6.52 -25.76
CA VAL A 495 0.66 7.95 -25.40
C VAL A 495 1.03 8.79 -26.62
N ASN A 496 0.13 9.67 -27.07
CA ASN A 496 0.26 10.44 -28.31
C ASN A 496 0.66 9.56 -29.52
N ASN A 497 0.13 8.33 -29.57
CA ASN A 497 0.46 7.28 -30.55
C ASN A 497 1.90 6.74 -30.48
N VAL A 498 2.62 6.97 -29.39
CA VAL A 498 3.91 6.34 -29.10
C VAL A 498 3.69 5.23 -28.07
N LEU A 499 4.26 4.05 -28.30
CA LEU A 499 4.19 2.96 -27.35
C LEU A 499 5.09 3.26 -26.14
N THR A 500 4.48 3.28 -24.97
CA THR A 500 5.13 3.51 -23.68
C THR A 500 4.87 2.34 -22.75
N HIS A 501 5.79 2.08 -21.82
CA HIS A 501 5.58 1.10 -20.78
C HIS A 501 4.99 1.77 -19.53
N ASN A 502 4.08 1.09 -18.85
CA ASN A 502 3.76 1.46 -17.47
C ASN A 502 4.79 0.83 -16.54
N SER A 503 5.07 1.45 -15.40
CA SER A 503 5.81 0.74 -14.37
C SER A 503 4.88 -0.33 -13.81
N GLY A 504 5.12 -1.58 -14.15
CA GLY A 504 4.94 -2.70 -13.22
C GLY A 504 5.88 -2.61 -11.99
N GLY A 505 6.34 -1.40 -11.63
CA GLY A 505 7.26 -1.13 -10.53
C GLY A 505 8.77 -1.14 -10.85
N LEU A 506 9.23 -0.98 -12.10
CA LEU A 506 10.60 -1.38 -12.50
C LEU A 506 11.55 -0.33 -13.14
N GLY A 507 11.23 0.96 -13.22
CA GLY A 507 12.13 1.98 -13.80
C GLY A 507 13.26 2.41 -12.88
N THR A 508 12.97 2.74 -11.61
CA THR A 508 14.05 3.14 -10.69
C THR A 508 15.03 1.96 -10.48
N PRO A 509 16.35 2.13 -10.72
CA PRO A 509 17.35 1.10 -10.49
C PRO A 509 17.15 0.44 -9.12
N ALA A 510 17.23 -0.89 -9.08
CA ALA A 510 16.93 -1.68 -7.89
C ALA A 510 17.64 -1.14 -6.63
N HIS A 511 18.92 -0.78 -6.75
CA HIS A 511 19.73 -0.23 -5.66
C HIS A 511 19.21 1.12 -5.11
N LEU A 512 18.59 1.97 -5.95
CA LEU A 512 18.00 3.24 -5.50
C LEU A 512 16.68 3.04 -4.74
N ARG A 513 15.98 1.92 -4.98
CA ARG A 513 14.71 1.57 -4.31
C ARG A 513 14.88 0.86 -2.97
N VAL A 514 16.09 0.38 -2.66
CA VAL A 514 16.43 -0.30 -1.40
C VAL A 514 16.33 0.68 -0.23
N GLU A 515 15.63 0.27 0.83
CA GLU A 515 15.52 0.97 2.10
C GLU A 515 16.11 0.14 3.23
N ALA A 516 16.97 0.74 4.05
CA ALA A 516 17.51 0.08 5.24
C ALA A 516 16.43 -0.13 6.30
N GLY A 517 16.31 -1.38 6.75
CA GLY A 517 15.60 -1.74 7.97
C GLY A 517 16.34 -1.33 9.24
N ALA A 518 15.65 -1.37 10.37
CA ALA A 518 16.17 -1.05 11.69
C ALA A 518 17.46 -1.82 12.02
N ILE A 519 17.59 -3.09 11.62
CA ILE A 519 18.82 -3.87 11.84
C ILE A 519 20.05 -3.25 11.18
N HIS A 520 19.91 -2.67 9.99
CA HIS A 520 21.00 -2.06 9.24
C HIS A 520 21.34 -0.71 9.85
N ARG A 521 20.32 0.04 10.25
CA ARG A 521 20.51 1.35 10.87
C ARG A 521 21.16 1.24 12.26
N ALA A 522 20.87 0.15 12.98
CA ALA A 522 21.50 -0.20 14.25
C ALA A 522 22.93 -0.75 14.13
N ASN A 523 23.49 -0.88 12.92
CA ASN A 523 24.83 -1.40 12.73
C ASN A 523 25.86 -0.63 13.59
N LYS A 524 26.66 -1.38 14.37
CA LYS A 524 27.62 -0.88 15.37
C LYS A 524 26.99 -0.12 16.55
N GLY A 525 25.69 -0.30 16.76
CA GLY A 525 24.92 0.31 17.83
C GLY A 525 24.00 -0.69 18.53
N VAL A 526 22.88 -0.20 19.05
CA VAL A 526 21.87 -0.98 19.77
C VAL A 526 20.60 -1.06 18.94
N LEU A 527 20.07 -2.28 18.81
CA LEU A 527 18.73 -2.55 18.31
C LEU A 527 17.86 -2.94 19.50
N PHE A 528 16.87 -2.12 19.83
CA PHE A 528 15.91 -2.40 20.89
C PHE A 528 14.60 -2.89 20.29
N ILE A 529 14.08 -4.02 20.79
CA ILE A 529 12.78 -4.58 20.39
C ILE A 529 12.05 -5.03 21.65
N ASP A 530 11.02 -4.29 22.04
CA ASP A 530 10.05 -4.75 23.03
C ASP A 530 9.03 -5.70 22.42
N GLU A 531 8.39 -6.50 23.27
CA GLU A 531 7.44 -7.54 22.90
C GLU A 531 7.98 -8.46 21.79
N ILE A 532 9.25 -8.87 21.90
CA ILE A 532 9.97 -9.65 20.86
C ILE A 532 9.21 -10.91 20.41
N ALA A 533 8.41 -11.48 21.31
CA ALA A 533 7.57 -12.64 21.08
C ALA A 533 6.45 -12.42 20.05
N LEU A 534 6.03 -11.17 19.81
CA LEU A 534 4.99 -10.83 18.84
C LEU A 534 5.49 -10.81 17.40
N LEU A 535 6.82 -10.81 17.19
CA LEU A 535 7.38 -10.98 15.85
C LEU A 535 7.00 -12.36 15.30
N SER A 536 6.70 -12.42 14.00
CA SER A 536 6.44 -13.70 13.32
C SER A 536 7.63 -14.66 13.48
N SER A 537 7.37 -15.96 13.48
CA SER A 537 8.44 -16.98 13.57
C SER A 537 9.52 -16.79 12.49
N LYS A 538 9.11 -16.40 11.27
CA LYS A 538 10.03 -16.06 10.16
C LYS A 538 10.93 -14.87 10.53
N SER A 539 10.35 -13.79 11.05
CA SER A 539 11.10 -12.61 11.48
C SER A 539 12.09 -12.94 12.61
N GLN A 540 11.70 -13.76 13.59
CA GLN A 540 12.61 -14.17 14.66
C GLN A 540 13.78 -15.02 14.14
N GLN A 541 13.56 -15.87 13.14
CA GLN A 541 14.62 -16.63 12.46
C GLN A 541 15.54 -15.75 11.61
N ASP A 542 14.98 -14.77 10.91
CA ASP A 542 15.74 -13.81 10.11
C ASP A 542 16.58 -12.90 11.02
N LEU A 543 16.05 -12.50 12.19
CA LEU A 543 16.78 -11.77 13.22
C LEU A 543 17.94 -12.60 13.78
N LEU A 544 17.70 -13.89 14.07
CA LEU A 544 18.76 -14.82 14.48
C LEU A 544 19.87 -14.92 13.42
N SER A 545 19.50 -14.99 12.14
CA SER A 545 20.44 -15.04 11.02
C SER A 545 21.25 -13.74 10.92
N ALA A 546 20.61 -12.58 11.09
CA ALA A 546 21.28 -11.27 11.12
C ALA A 546 22.28 -11.18 12.28
N MET A 547 21.91 -11.65 13.48
CA MET A 547 22.81 -11.69 14.64
C MET A 547 24.02 -12.61 14.45
N GLN A 548 23.84 -13.75 13.77
CA GLN A 548 24.92 -14.70 13.50
C GLN A 548 25.90 -14.19 12.45
N ASN A 549 25.37 -13.67 11.35
CA ASN A 549 26.17 -13.25 10.19
C ASN A 549 26.71 -11.83 10.30
N LYS A 550 26.16 -11.02 11.22
CA LYS A 550 26.42 -9.56 11.36
C LYS A 550 26.16 -8.77 10.07
N LYS A 551 25.49 -9.41 9.12
CA LYS A 551 25.09 -8.87 7.82
C LYS A 551 23.77 -9.51 7.43
N PHE A 552 22.90 -8.76 6.77
CA PHE A 552 21.63 -9.24 6.28
C PHE A 552 21.31 -8.59 4.93
N PRO A 553 20.91 -9.35 3.91
CA PRO A 553 20.54 -8.77 2.62
C PRO A 553 19.15 -8.14 2.69
N ILE A 554 18.96 -7.01 2.01
CA ILE A 554 17.65 -6.36 1.88
C ILE A 554 16.93 -6.96 0.68
N THR A 555 15.67 -7.31 0.88
CA THR A 555 14.78 -7.88 -0.16
C THR A 555 13.40 -7.28 -0.05
N GLY A 556 12.66 -7.22 -1.16
CA GLY A 556 11.25 -6.81 -1.13
C GLY A 556 10.41 -7.81 -0.32
N GLN A 557 9.61 -7.30 0.64
CA GLN A 557 8.87 -8.15 1.57
C GLN A 557 7.51 -8.62 1.06
N SER A 558 6.99 -7.99 0.01
CA SER A 558 5.73 -8.39 -0.63
C SER A 558 6.03 -9.28 -1.83
N GLU A 559 5.62 -10.56 -1.78
CA GLU A 559 5.84 -11.54 -2.85
C GLU A 559 5.28 -11.10 -4.22
N ASN A 560 4.22 -10.28 -4.20
CA ASN A 560 3.57 -9.75 -5.40
C ASN A 560 4.20 -8.43 -5.91
N SER A 561 5.30 -7.98 -5.29
CA SER A 561 6.01 -6.76 -5.67
C SER A 561 7.16 -7.06 -6.62
N SER A 562 7.36 -6.17 -7.60
CA SER A 562 8.61 -6.09 -8.37
C SER A 562 9.88 -5.99 -7.50
N GLY A 563 9.76 -5.55 -6.25
CA GLY A 563 10.84 -5.52 -5.27
C GLY A 563 11.21 -6.90 -4.70
N ALA A 564 10.35 -7.91 -4.80
CA ALA A 564 10.62 -9.27 -4.29
C ALA A 564 11.74 -9.98 -5.06
N LEU A 565 11.93 -9.61 -6.34
CA LEU A 565 13.01 -10.10 -7.19
C LEU A 565 14.36 -9.43 -6.89
N VAL A 566 14.34 -8.34 -6.12
CA VAL A 566 15.55 -7.58 -5.76
C VAL A 566 16.07 -8.09 -4.43
N ARG A 567 17.29 -8.62 -4.43
CA ARG A 567 18.04 -8.98 -3.24
C ARG A 567 19.41 -8.32 -3.29
N THR A 568 19.74 -7.53 -2.28
CA THR A 568 21.07 -6.90 -2.19
C THR A 568 22.14 -7.89 -1.76
N ASP A 569 23.40 -7.50 -1.92
CA ASP A 569 24.48 -8.11 -1.15
C ASP A 569 24.21 -7.97 0.37
N PRO A 570 24.74 -8.87 1.22
CA PRO A 570 24.57 -8.78 2.67
C PRO A 570 25.04 -7.43 3.22
N VAL A 571 24.09 -6.63 3.72
CA VAL A 571 24.33 -5.29 4.25
C VAL A 571 24.75 -5.40 5.73
N PRO A 572 25.77 -4.66 6.20
CA PRO A 572 26.19 -4.68 7.60
C PRO A 572 25.06 -4.39 8.58
N CYS A 573 24.95 -5.24 9.60
CA CYS A 573 24.00 -5.13 10.70
C CYS A 573 24.61 -5.74 11.98
N ASP A 574 25.81 -5.28 12.35
CA ASP A 574 26.52 -5.71 13.57
C ASP A 574 26.01 -4.93 14.79
N PHE A 575 24.77 -5.19 15.20
CA PHE A 575 24.11 -4.53 16.33
C PHE A 575 24.18 -5.37 17.62
N LEU A 576 24.08 -4.69 18.76
CA LEU A 576 23.75 -5.31 20.05
C LEU A 576 22.23 -5.34 20.20
N LEU A 577 21.66 -6.55 20.27
CA LEU A 577 20.22 -6.72 20.48
C LEU A 577 19.87 -6.56 21.96
N VAL A 578 18.92 -5.67 22.26
CA VAL A 578 18.21 -5.61 23.54
C VAL A 578 16.76 -6.01 23.27
N ALA A 579 16.44 -7.27 23.55
CA ALA A 579 15.09 -7.79 23.44
C ALA A 579 14.38 -7.69 24.79
N ALA A 580 13.14 -7.20 24.78
CA ALA A 580 12.29 -7.09 25.97
C ALA A 580 10.93 -7.77 25.75
N GLY A 581 10.23 -8.02 26.85
CA GLY A 581 8.90 -8.62 26.87
C GLY A 581 8.49 -9.09 28.26
N ASN A 582 7.24 -9.51 28.39
CA ASN A 582 6.69 -10.00 29.65
C ASN A 582 6.98 -11.48 29.87
N MET A 583 6.97 -11.90 31.14
CA MET A 583 7.25 -13.29 31.53
C MET A 583 6.30 -14.31 30.87
N GLN A 584 5.03 -13.91 30.65
CA GLN A 584 4.01 -14.75 30.01
C GLN A 584 4.31 -15.02 28.53
N ASP A 585 5.06 -14.13 27.88
CA ASP A 585 5.37 -14.21 26.44
C ASP A 585 6.71 -14.90 26.16
N VAL A 586 7.52 -15.15 27.20
CA VAL A 586 8.82 -15.83 27.07
C VAL A 586 8.69 -17.19 26.38
N ALA A 587 7.60 -17.93 26.64
CA ALA A 587 7.34 -19.23 26.01
C ALA A 587 7.03 -19.13 24.50
N LYS A 588 6.63 -17.94 24.02
CA LYS A 588 6.29 -17.68 22.61
C LYS A 588 7.51 -17.25 21.79
N ILE A 589 8.64 -16.92 22.43
CA ILE A 589 9.89 -16.61 21.74
C ILE A 589 10.40 -17.87 21.05
N HIS A 590 10.81 -17.74 19.79
CA HIS A 590 11.36 -18.83 19.01
C HIS A 590 12.54 -19.48 19.76
N PRO A 591 12.51 -20.80 20.04
CA PRO A 591 13.49 -21.45 20.90
C PRO A 591 14.94 -21.20 20.51
N ALA A 592 15.24 -21.17 19.21
CA ALA A 592 16.59 -20.89 18.71
C ALA A 592 17.07 -19.46 18.98
N LEU A 593 16.18 -18.45 18.89
CA LEU A 593 16.53 -17.05 19.17
C LEU A 593 16.81 -16.88 20.66
N ARG A 594 15.94 -17.41 21.52
CA ARG A 594 16.14 -17.38 22.98
C ARG A 594 17.40 -18.14 23.39
N SER A 595 17.62 -19.33 22.84
CA SER A 595 18.85 -20.11 23.07
C SER A 595 20.10 -19.33 22.69
N ARG A 596 20.05 -18.56 21.59
CA ARG A 596 21.16 -17.68 21.19
C ARG A 596 21.42 -16.56 22.18
N ILE A 597 20.37 -15.88 22.66
CA ILE A 597 20.48 -14.83 23.69
C ILE A 597 21.05 -15.41 24.98
N LYS A 598 20.54 -16.56 25.43
CA LYS A 598 20.98 -17.23 26.66
C LYS A 598 22.41 -17.75 26.58
N GLY A 599 22.81 -18.30 25.43
CA GLY A 599 24.13 -18.92 25.25
C GLY A 599 25.26 -17.91 25.00
N TYR A 600 24.95 -16.71 24.51
CA TYR A 600 25.95 -15.71 24.08
C TYR A 600 25.67 -14.30 24.63
N GLY A 601 24.78 -14.18 25.61
CA GLY A 601 24.33 -12.92 26.19
C GLY A 601 23.76 -13.13 27.59
N TYR A 602 22.78 -12.32 27.96
CA TYR A 602 22.20 -12.30 29.30
C TYR A 602 20.68 -12.24 29.24
N GLU A 603 20.02 -12.99 30.12
CA GLU A 603 18.61 -12.81 30.44
C GLU A 603 18.54 -12.03 31.76
N VAL A 604 17.81 -10.91 31.77
CA VAL A 604 17.65 -10.06 32.95
C VAL A 604 16.18 -9.98 33.30
N TYR A 605 15.84 -10.36 34.53
CA TYR A 605 14.51 -10.13 35.09
C TYR A 605 14.49 -8.75 35.74
N MET A 606 13.55 -7.90 35.32
CA MET A 606 13.41 -6.55 35.84
C MET A 606 12.60 -6.59 37.13
N GLU A 607 13.23 -6.19 38.24
CA GLU A 607 12.54 -6.02 39.51
C GLU A 607 11.49 -4.90 39.41
N ASP A 608 10.32 -5.13 40.03
CA ASP A 608 9.22 -4.18 40.06
C ASP A 608 9.21 -3.30 41.32
N THR A 609 10.12 -3.56 42.27
CA THR A 609 10.27 -2.83 43.52
C THR A 609 11.72 -2.73 43.97
N ILE A 610 12.02 -1.71 44.78
CA ILE A 610 13.32 -1.51 45.43
C ILE A 610 13.13 -1.19 46.91
N GLU A 611 14.15 -1.40 47.75
CA GLU A 611 14.09 -1.06 49.18
C GLU A 611 13.89 0.44 49.43
N ASP A 612 13.01 0.77 50.38
CA ASP A 612 12.72 2.14 50.80
C ASP A 612 13.79 2.68 51.77
N THR A 613 14.97 2.96 51.23
CA THR A 613 16.11 3.54 51.98
C THR A 613 16.25 5.04 51.69
N PRO A 614 16.85 5.84 52.58
CA PRO A 614 17.12 7.25 52.30
C PRO A 614 17.90 7.49 51.00
N ALA A 615 18.83 6.59 50.68
CA ALA A 615 19.60 6.63 49.43
C ALA A 615 18.72 6.42 48.20
N ASN A 616 17.80 5.45 48.24
CA ASN A 616 16.86 5.22 47.13
C ASN A 616 15.82 6.34 47.03
N ARG A 617 15.29 6.85 48.14
CA ARG A 617 14.41 8.05 48.12
C ARG A 617 15.06 9.22 47.40
N LYS A 618 16.35 9.47 47.61
CA LYS A 618 17.11 10.50 46.87
C LYS A 618 17.13 10.26 45.36
N LYS A 619 17.19 9.00 44.91
CA LYS A 619 17.06 8.65 43.49
C LYS A 619 15.66 8.95 42.94
N PHE A 620 14.60 8.80 43.74
CA PHE A 620 13.25 9.20 43.34
C PHE A 620 13.12 10.73 43.23
N VAL A 621 13.75 11.49 44.14
CA VAL A 621 13.87 12.96 43.99
C VAL A 621 14.54 13.32 42.67
N GLN A 622 15.66 12.64 42.35
CA GLN A 622 16.37 12.82 41.08
C GLN A 622 15.48 12.45 39.88
N PHE A 623 14.74 11.34 39.95
CA PHE A 623 13.83 10.90 38.91
C PHE A 623 12.73 11.95 38.63
N ILE A 624 12.12 12.51 39.68
CA ILE A 624 11.11 13.59 39.53
C ILE A 624 11.72 14.79 38.80
N ALA A 625 12.92 15.22 39.20
CA ALA A 625 13.62 16.33 38.55
C ALA A 625 13.94 16.04 37.08
N GLN A 626 14.35 14.80 36.77
CA GLN A 626 14.64 14.37 35.40
C GLN A 626 13.37 14.30 34.54
N GLU A 627 12.25 13.82 35.07
CA GLU A 627 10.97 13.79 34.35
C GLU A 627 10.45 15.20 34.06
N VAL A 628 10.54 16.13 35.03
CA VAL A 628 10.21 17.55 34.82
C VAL A 628 11.09 18.17 33.74
N HIS A 629 12.41 17.94 33.80
CA HIS A 629 13.35 18.46 32.81
C HIS A 629 13.09 17.90 31.40
N LYS A 630 12.82 16.59 31.32
CA LYS A 630 12.54 15.89 30.06
C LYS A 630 11.21 16.33 29.43
N ASP A 631 10.21 16.61 30.25
CA ASP A 631 8.91 17.12 29.79
C ASP A 631 9.00 18.57 29.31
N GLY A 632 9.64 19.44 30.09
CA GLY A 632 9.92 20.83 29.75
C GLY A 632 8.71 21.77 29.76
N LYS A 633 7.50 21.29 30.11
CA LYS A 633 6.26 22.10 30.12
C LYS A 633 5.65 22.25 31.50
N ILE A 634 5.95 21.33 32.41
CA ILE A 634 5.45 21.36 33.79
C ILE A 634 6.38 22.10 34.76
N PRO A 635 5.85 22.76 35.81
CA PRO A 635 6.67 23.44 36.82
C PRO A 635 7.39 22.44 37.74
N HIS A 636 8.39 22.94 38.47
CA HIS A 636 9.09 22.15 39.49
C HIS A 636 8.20 21.82 40.70
N PHE A 637 8.56 20.77 41.44
CA PHE A 637 7.82 20.29 42.62
C PHE A 637 8.42 20.88 43.91
N ASN A 638 7.57 21.24 44.87
CA ASN A 638 8.02 21.57 46.22
C ASN A 638 8.31 20.29 47.05
N ASN A 639 8.91 20.45 48.23
CA ASN A 639 9.33 19.31 49.06
C ASN A 639 8.15 18.43 49.48
N GLU A 640 7.01 19.04 49.80
CA GLU A 640 5.80 18.34 50.21
C GLU A 640 5.22 17.50 49.06
N ALA A 641 5.26 18.02 47.83
CA ALA A 641 4.84 17.30 46.65
C ALA A 641 5.77 16.14 46.32
N VAL A 642 7.08 16.33 46.47
CA VAL A 642 8.08 15.27 46.29
C VAL A 642 7.86 14.13 47.27
N GLU A 643 7.66 14.42 48.56
CA GLU A 643 7.36 13.39 49.57
C GLU A 643 6.04 12.68 49.25
N GLU A 644 5.04 13.40 48.72
CA GLU A 644 3.78 12.80 48.33
C GLU A 644 3.91 11.84 47.14
N ILE A 645 4.76 12.15 46.15
CA ILE A 645 5.11 11.19 45.08
C ILE A 645 5.86 9.98 45.63
N ILE A 646 6.73 10.14 46.62
CA ILE A 646 7.40 9.01 47.28
C ILE A 646 6.37 8.15 48.04
N ASN A 647 5.38 8.77 48.69
CA ASN A 647 4.25 8.04 49.30
C ASN A 647 3.42 7.28 48.26
N ASP A 648 3.17 7.86 47.08
CA ASP A 648 2.56 7.16 45.95
C ASP A 648 3.43 5.96 45.52
N ALA A 649 4.75 6.13 45.43
CA ALA A 649 5.67 5.04 45.10
C ALA A 649 5.67 3.89 46.14
N ARG A 650 5.50 4.20 47.44
CA ARG A 650 5.30 3.20 48.51
C ARG A 650 3.97 2.46 48.33
N ARG A 651 2.88 3.19 48.08
CA ARG A 651 1.55 2.60 47.86
C ARG A 651 1.55 1.67 46.65
N MET A 652 2.12 2.11 45.53
CA MET A 652 2.22 1.33 44.29
C MET A 652 3.14 0.11 44.40
N ALA A 653 4.06 0.07 45.37
CA ALA A 653 4.88 -1.10 45.64
C ALA A 653 4.06 -2.27 46.25
N GLY A 654 2.95 -1.95 46.92
CA GLY A 654 2.06 -2.94 47.55
C GLY A 654 2.71 -3.77 48.66
N ARG A 655 3.91 -3.38 49.13
CA ARG A 655 4.71 -4.11 50.13
C ARG A 655 5.40 -3.12 51.07
N LYS A 656 5.42 -3.43 52.37
CA LYS A 656 6.13 -2.58 53.34
C LYS A 656 7.61 -2.44 53.01
N GLY A 657 8.15 -1.25 53.23
CA GLY A 657 9.59 -0.99 53.12
C GLY A 657 10.12 -1.07 51.68
N ARG A 658 9.21 -0.98 50.69
CA ARG A 658 9.54 -1.01 49.26
C ARG A 658 8.97 0.23 48.55
N LEU A 659 9.62 0.59 47.44
CA LEU A 659 9.20 1.61 46.49
C LEU A 659 9.02 0.95 45.12
N THR A 660 8.02 1.38 44.35
CA THR A 660 7.76 0.83 43.01
C THR A 660 8.86 1.21 42.01
N LEU A 661 9.25 0.27 41.15
CA LEU A 661 10.07 0.51 39.96
C LEU A 661 9.22 0.59 38.69
N LYS A 662 7.89 0.66 38.80
CA LYS A 662 6.98 0.97 37.67
C LYS A 662 7.06 2.46 37.33
N MET A 663 8.24 2.89 36.90
CA MET A 663 8.60 4.30 36.74
C MET A 663 7.74 5.02 35.69
N ARG A 664 7.23 4.30 34.68
CA ARG A 664 6.33 4.87 33.66
C ARG A 664 5.03 5.40 34.28
N ASP A 665 4.41 4.62 35.18
CA ASP A 665 3.15 4.96 35.82
C ASP A 665 3.35 6.12 36.81
N LEU A 666 4.44 6.06 37.59
CA LEU A 666 4.82 7.14 38.50
C LEU A 666 5.16 8.44 37.75
N GLY A 667 5.87 8.35 36.62
CA GLY A 667 6.13 9.48 35.73
C GLY A 667 4.86 10.06 35.10
N GLY A 668 3.86 9.21 34.82
CA GLY A 668 2.53 9.64 34.38
C GLY A 668 1.84 10.51 35.43
N LEU A 669 1.86 10.08 36.70
CA LEU A 669 1.32 10.87 37.81
C LEU A 669 2.04 12.22 37.99
N ILE A 670 3.37 12.23 37.85
CA ILE A 670 4.19 13.46 37.92
C ILE A 670 3.77 14.45 36.83
N ARG A 671 3.66 14.00 35.57
CA ARG A 671 3.20 14.85 34.46
C ARG A 671 1.79 15.39 34.68
N ALA A 672 0.84 14.53 35.05
CA ALA A 672 -0.53 14.94 35.31
C ALA A 672 -0.64 15.97 36.45
N ALA A 673 0.11 15.81 37.53
CA ALA A 673 0.16 16.81 38.61
C ALA A 673 0.77 18.14 38.14
N GLY A 674 1.76 18.07 37.26
CA GLY A 674 2.35 19.22 36.59
C GLY A 674 1.36 19.96 35.69
N ASP A 675 0.61 19.24 34.85
CA ASP A 675 -0.40 19.81 33.96
C ASP A 675 -1.51 20.53 34.75
N ILE A 676 -1.98 19.92 35.86
CA ILE A 676 -2.97 20.56 36.76
C ILE A 676 -2.41 21.83 37.39
N ALA A 677 -1.12 21.83 37.77
CA ALA A 677 -0.47 23.02 38.31
C ALA A 677 -0.40 24.13 37.25
N VAL A 678 -0.10 23.79 35.98
CA VAL A 678 -0.11 24.74 34.86
C VAL A 678 -1.51 25.31 34.64
N GLU A 679 -2.54 24.46 34.62
CA GLU A 679 -3.94 24.87 34.46
C GLU A 679 -4.38 25.84 35.57
N GLN A 680 -3.91 25.63 36.79
CA GLN A 680 -4.16 26.50 37.94
C GLN A 680 -3.23 27.72 38.04
N ASN A 681 -2.36 27.93 37.05
CA ASN A 681 -1.33 28.97 37.02
C ASN A 681 -0.39 28.96 38.26
N ALA A 682 -0.17 27.79 38.84
CA ALA A 682 0.73 27.61 39.97
C ALA A 682 2.19 27.61 39.52
N LYS A 683 3.06 28.32 40.25
CA LYS A 683 4.50 28.40 39.95
C LYS A 683 5.27 27.11 40.25
N VAL A 684 4.75 26.30 41.18
CA VAL A 684 5.33 25.02 41.61
C VAL A 684 4.21 24.01 41.85
N VAL A 685 4.51 22.73 41.65
CA VAL A 685 3.59 21.64 42.00
C VAL A 685 3.60 21.43 43.51
N GLY A 686 2.42 21.51 44.12
CA GLY A 686 2.17 21.18 45.53
C GLY A 686 1.40 19.86 45.70
N PRO A 687 1.19 19.40 46.94
CA PRO A 687 0.52 18.13 47.24
C PRO A 687 -0.94 18.07 46.76
N GLU A 688 -1.64 19.21 46.70
CA GLU A 688 -3.03 19.25 46.22
C GLU A 688 -3.15 18.89 44.73
N HIS A 689 -2.19 19.30 43.90
CA HIS A 689 -2.19 18.94 42.47
C HIS A 689 -1.99 17.43 42.29
N ILE A 690 -1.17 16.79 43.12
CA ILE A 690 -0.97 15.33 43.08
C ILE A 690 -2.26 14.59 43.49
N LYS A 691 -2.93 15.06 44.54
CA LYS A 691 -4.24 14.51 44.96
C LYS A 691 -5.29 14.62 43.85
N MET A 692 -5.31 15.73 43.10
CA MET A 692 -6.20 15.90 41.94
C MET A 692 -5.78 14.99 40.79
N ALA A 693 -4.48 14.87 40.50
CA ALA A 693 -3.95 14.02 39.43
C ALA A 693 -4.35 12.55 39.61
N ARG A 694 -4.32 12.02 40.83
CA ARG A 694 -4.80 10.65 41.12
C ARG A 694 -6.26 10.41 40.73
N LYS A 695 -7.11 11.44 40.86
CA LYS A 695 -8.54 11.34 40.56
C LYS A 695 -8.81 11.51 39.06
N LEU A 696 -8.07 12.41 38.41
CA LEU A 696 -8.32 12.82 37.03
C LEU A 696 -7.58 11.97 35.99
N ALA A 697 -6.44 11.39 36.35
CA ALA A 697 -5.59 10.63 35.44
C ALA A 697 -5.26 9.17 35.89
N PRO A 698 -6.22 8.40 36.47
CA PRO A 698 -5.97 6.98 36.69
C PRO A 698 -5.91 6.22 35.34
N PRO A 699 -5.17 5.09 35.28
CA PRO A 699 -5.14 4.24 34.10
C PRO A 699 -6.53 3.67 33.77
N LEU A 700 -6.74 3.23 32.52
CA LEU A 700 -8.05 2.79 32.04
C LEU A 700 -8.60 1.61 32.84
N GLU A 701 -7.72 0.69 33.24
CA GLU A 701 -8.03 -0.46 34.08
C GLU A 701 -8.65 -0.02 35.41
N GLN A 702 -8.08 1.03 36.02
CA GLN A 702 -8.60 1.60 37.26
C GLN A 702 -9.90 2.36 37.01
N GLN A 703 -10.05 3.09 35.91
CA GLN A 703 -11.32 3.76 35.56
C GLN A 703 -12.46 2.76 35.35
N LEU A 704 -12.18 1.64 34.67
CA LEU A 704 -13.15 0.55 34.48
C LEU A 704 -13.48 -0.10 35.82
N ALA A 705 -12.48 -0.40 36.64
CA ALA A 705 -12.70 -0.94 37.99
C ALA A 705 -13.56 0.01 38.83
N THR A 706 -13.26 1.32 38.84
CA THR A 706 -14.05 2.33 39.55
C THR A 706 -15.48 2.38 39.04
N LYS A 707 -15.73 2.40 37.72
CA LYS A 707 -17.09 2.36 37.18
C LYS A 707 -17.85 1.10 37.60
N ILE A 708 -17.20 -0.07 37.51
CA ILE A 708 -17.80 -1.35 37.95
C ILE A 708 -18.14 -1.29 39.44
N ILE A 709 -17.23 -0.72 40.26
CA ILE A 709 -17.44 -0.53 41.70
C ILE A 709 -18.57 0.44 41.97
N ASP A 710 -18.65 1.58 41.28
CA ASP A 710 -19.71 2.58 41.46
C ASP A 710 -21.08 2.01 41.07
N PHE A 711 -21.15 1.27 39.97
CA PHE A 711 -22.36 0.52 39.60
C PHE A 711 -22.73 -0.51 40.68
N LYS A 712 -21.77 -1.27 41.21
CA LYS A 712 -22.04 -2.23 42.29
C LYS A 712 -22.51 -1.53 43.57
N LYS A 713 -21.86 -0.42 43.96
CA LYS A 713 -22.22 0.42 45.11
C LYS A 713 -23.65 0.96 45.05
N GLU A 714 -24.16 1.29 43.86
CA GLU A 714 -25.55 1.76 43.69
C GLU A 714 -26.59 0.67 44.02
N TYR A 715 -26.22 -0.60 43.88
CA TYR A 715 -27.08 -1.76 44.13
C TYR A 715 -26.62 -2.62 45.32
N ASP A 716 -25.61 -2.20 46.07
CA ASP A 716 -24.93 -3.04 47.06
C ASP A 716 -25.87 -3.45 48.20
N VAL A 717 -25.89 -4.75 48.51
CA VAL A 717 -26.80 -5.37 49.51
C VAL A 717 -26.10 -5.57 50.87
N PHE A 718 -25.00 -4.86 51.11
CA PHE A 718 -24.24 -4.97 52.36
C PHE A 718 -24.82 -4.08 53.46
N ALA A 719 -24.77 -4.55 54.71
CA ALA A 719 -25.12 -3.77 55.89
C ALA A 719 -23.82 -3.30 56.57
N ASN A 720 -23.76 -2.05 57.02
CA ASN A 720 -22.64 -1.50 57.80
C ASN A 720 -23.00 -1.23 59.27
N LYS A 721 -24.22 -1.60 59.69
CA LYS A 721 -24.74 -1.46 61.06
C LYS A 721 -25.58 -2.70 61.42
N GLY A 722 -25.70 -2.97 62.71
CA GLY A 722 -26.49 -4.10 63.22
C GLY A 722 -25.75 -5.43 63.19
N VAL A 723 -26.50 -6.52 63.31
CA VAL A 723 -26.00 -7.90 63.35
C VAL A 723 -26.86 -8.79 62.46
N ALA A 724 -26.29 -9.84 61.88
CA ALA A 724 -27.02 -10.81 61.07
C ALA A 724 -26.41 -12.21 61.21
N VAL A 725 -27.24 -13.25 61.24
CA VAL A 725 -26.79 -14.65 61.25
C VAL A 725 -26.41 -15.05 59.83
N GLY A 726 -25.29 -15.76 59.68
CA GLY A 726 -24.84 -16.31 58.40
C GLY A 726 -24.37 -15.29 57.37
N LYS A 727 -24.39 -13.98 57.67
CA LYS A 727 -24.03 -12.92 56.73
C LYS A 727 -22.78 -12.16 57.18
N VAL A 728 -21.79 -12.07 56.30
CA VAL A 728 -20.50 -11.42 56.59
C VAL A 728 -20.08 -10.48 55.46
N ASN A 729 -19.39 -9.41 55.81
CA ASN A 729 -18.77 -8.50 54.85
C ASN A 729 -17.33 -8.94 54.57
N GLY A 730 -17.12 -9.70 53.50
CA GLY A 730 -15.79 -9.97 52.95
C GLY A 730 -15.21 -8.76 52.22
N LEU A 731 -13.94 -8.85 51.82
CA LEU A 731 -13.29 -7.83 50.99
C LEU A 731 -12.62 -8.49 49.79
N ALA A 732 -12.79 -7.89 48.62
CA ALA A 732 -12.20 -8.32 47.37
C ALA A 732 -11.48 -7.15 46.69
N VAL A 733 -10.72 -7.47 45.65
CA VAL A 733 -10.10 -6.49 44.75
C VAL A 733 -10.53 -6.79 43.32
N ILE A 734 -10.69 -5.75 42.50
CA ILE A 734 -10.99 -5.84 41.08
C ILE A 734 -9.77 -5.37 40.29
N GLY A 735 -9.43 -6.07 39.20
CA GLY A 735 -8.29 -5.76 38.34
C GLY A 735 -6.94 -6.03 39.02
N ASP A 736 -5.96 -5.15 38.79
CA ASP A 736 -4.55 -5.30 39.24
C ASP A 736 -4.33 -5.13 40.76
N GLY A 737 -5.39 -5.23 41.57
CA GLY A 737 -5.30 -5.18 43.03
C GLY A 737 -5.35 -3.78 43.64
N ASN A 738 -5.55 -2.74 42.83
CA ASN A 738 -5.55 -1.34 43.28
C ASN A 738 -6.94 -0.79 43.65
N SER A 739 -8.03 -1.50 43.34
CA SER A 739 -9.40 -1.08 43.64
C SER A 739 -10.13 -2.14 44.45
N GLY A 740 -10.47 -1.83 45.70
CA GLY A 740 -11.16 -2.74 46.61
C GLY A 740 -12.68 -2.62 46.53
N ILE A 741 -13.38 -3.69 46.92
CA ILE A 741 -14.84 -3.70 47.09
C ILE A 741 -15.23 -4.57 48.29
N VAL A 742 -16.33 -4.23 48.96
CA VAL A 742 -16.96 -5.11 49.97
C VAL A 742 -17.68 -6.23 49.24
N LEU A 743 -17.44 -7.47 49.67
CA LEU A 743 -18.05 -8.67 49.09
C LEU A 743 -18.90 -9.38 50.15
N PRO A 744 -20.22 -9.15 50.17
CA PRO A 744 -21.11 -9.84 51.10
C PRO A 744 -21.20 -11.33 50.79
N ILE A 745 -21.00 -12.14 51.82
CA ILE A 745 -21.11 -13.59 51.74
C ILE A 745 -22.19 -14.03 52.72
N GLU A 746 -23.13 -14.82 52.22
CA GLU A 746 -24.20 -15.43 53.01
C GLU A 746 -24.02 -16.94 53.07
N ALA A 747 -24.28 -17.51 54.23
CA ALA A 747 -24.31 -18.94 54.46
C ALA A 747 -25.64 -19.33 55.10
N GLN A 748 -26.25 -20.40 54.58
CA GLN A 748 -27.50 -20.96 55.07
C GLN A 748 -27.33 -22.47 55.26
N ILE A 749 -27.89 -22.99 56.35
CA ILE A 749 -27.90 -24.41 56.66
C ILE A 749 -29.27 -24.98 56.36
N THR A 750 -29.31 -26.07 55.58
CA THR A 750 -30.54 -26.79 55.22
C THR A 750 -30.40 -28.27 55.60
N PRO A 751 -31.52 -29.00 55.77
CA PRO A 751 -31.47 -30.46 55.87
C PRO A 751 -30.84 -31.06 54.61
N ALA A 752 -29.98 -32.07 54.76
CA ALA A 752 -29.29 -32.66 53.61
C ALA A 752 -30.26 -33.26 52.59
N SER A 753 -29.98 -33.02 51.31
CA SER A 753 -30.76 -33.53 50.18
C SER A 753 -30.61 -35.05 49.99
N SER A 754 -29.57 -35.65 50.57
CA SER A 754 -29.29 -37.09 50.62
C SER A 754 -28.93 -37.52 52.04
N LYS A 755 -29.43 -38.68 52.48
CA LYS A 755 -29.09 -39.26 53.81
C LYS A 755 -27.68 -39.85 53.88
N GLN A 756 -26.94 -39.90 52.76
CA GLN A 756 -25.63 -40.57 52.68
C GLN A 756 -24.47 -39.60 52.43
N GLU A 757 -24.71 -38.34 52.05
CA GLU A 757 -23.66 -37.38 51.75
C GLU A 757 -24.04 -35.97 52.20
N ASN A 758 -23.12 -35.29 52.88
CA ASN A 758 -23.22 -33.87 53.17
C ASN A 758 -22.56 -33.06 52.05
N ARG A 759 -23.23 -31.99 51.59
CA ARG A 759 -22.71 -31.15 50.49
C ARG A 759 -22.48 -29.73 50.95
N ILE A 760 -21.32 -29.19 50.61
CA ILE A 760 -21.06 -27.76 50.66
C ILE A 760 -21.24 -27.22 49.24
N ILE A 761 -22.23 -26.38 49.07
CA ILE A 761 -22.65 -25.83 47.78
C ILE A 761 -22.30 -24.34 47.80
N ALA A 762 -21.19 -23.98 47.17
CA ALA A 762 -20.78 -22.59 47.01
C ALA A 762 -21.19 -22.06 45.63
N THR A 763 -21.89 -20.93 45.59
CA THR A 763 -22.43 -20.30 44.38
C THR A 763 -21.88 -18.88 44.21
N GLY A 764 -21.76 -18.42 42.96
CA GLY A 764 -21.20 -17.10 42.63
C GLY A 764 -20.07 -17.10 41.59
N LYS A 765 -20.05 -18.08 40.67
CA LYS A 765 -19.03 -18.24 39.60
C LYS A 765 -17.59 -18.28 40.16
N LEU A 766 -17.35 -19.20 41.08
CA LEU A 766 -16.02 -19.42 41.69
C LEU A 766 -15.04 -20.03 40.68
N GLY A 767 -13.83 -19.49 40.63
CA GLY A 767 -12.70 -20.10 39.94
C GLY A 767 -11.99 -21.18 40.75
N GLU A 768 -10.86 -21.68 40.25
CA GLU A 768 -10.20 -22.88 40.80
C GLU A 768 -9.68 -22.66 42.21
N ILE A 769 -8.96 -21.57 42.46
CA ILE A 769 -8.37 -21.29 43.79
C ILE A 769 -9.46 -21.04 44.83
N ALA A 770 -10.55 -20.36 44.42
CA ALA A 770 -11.66 -20.07 45.32
C ALA A 770 -12.47 -21.33 45.67
N LYS A 771 -12.57 -22.31 44.76
CA LYS A 771 -13.15 -23.63 45.05
C LYS A 771 -12.29 -24.41 46.04
N GLU A 772 -10.98 -24.45 45.83
CA GLU A 772 -10.04 -25.06 46.78
C GLU A 772 -10.13 -24.42 48.17
N ALA A 773 -10.30 -23.09 48.23
CA ALA A 773 -10.50 -22.38 49.49
C ALA A 773 -11.76 -22.84 50.24
N VAL A 774 -12.89 -23.05 49.52
CA VAL A 774 -14.12 -23.62 50.10
C VAL A 774 -13.88 -25.03 50.64
N GLU A 775 -13.13 -25.87 49.93
CA GLU A 775 -12.77 -27.22 50.38
C GLU A 775 -11.88 -27.18 51.64
N ASN A 776 -10.89 -26.30 51.69
CA ASN A 776 -10.03 -26.11 52.87
C ASN A 776 -10.85 -25.66 54.09
N VAL A 777 -11.77 -24.73 53.91
CA VAL A 777 -12.71 -24.28 54.94
C VAL A 777 -13.62 -25.43 55.39
N SER A 778 -14.07 -26.29 54.47
CA SER A 778 -14.87 -27.47 54.79
C SER A 778 -14.19 -28.41 55.79
N ALA A 779 -12.88 -28.62 55.67
CA ALA A 779 -12.12 -29.48 56.55
C ALA A 779 -12.08 -28.92 57.99
N ILE A 780 -11.99 -27.59 58.12
CA ILE A 780 -11.96 -26.90 59.42
C ILE A 780 -13.31 -26.97 60.11
N ILE A 781 -14.39 -26.74 59.36
CA ILE A 781 -15.78 -26.83 59.83
C ILE A 781 -16.06 -28.26 60.32
N LYS A 782 -15.74 -29.28 59.51
CA LYS A 782 -15.90 -30.69 59.88
C LYS A 782 -15.10 -31.05 61.14
N LYS A 783 -13.88 -30.54 61.27
CA LYS A 783 -13.03 -30.78 62.45
C LYS A 783 -13.59 -30.16 63.73
N HIS A 784 -14.17 -28.96 63.66
CA HIS A 784 -14.66 -28.26 64.85
C HIS A 784 -16.04 -28.74 65.31
N LEU A 785 -16.88 -29.25 64.40
CA LEU A 785 -18.29 -29.57 64.69
C LEU A 785 -18.59 -31.08 64.75
N GLY A 786 -17.63 -31.94 64.40
CA GLY A 786 -17.78 -33.40 64.53
C GLY A 786 -18.92 -33.99 63.70
N ALA A 787 -19.66 -34.95 64.27
CA ALA A 787 -20.68 -35.76 63.58
C ALA A 787 -21.99 -34.99 63.23
N ASP A 788 -22.17 -33.76 63.71
CA ASP A 788 -23.41 -32.99 63.58
C ASP A 788 -23.56 -32.26 62.23
N VAL A 789 -22.55 -32.37 61.36
CA VAL A 789 -22.54 -31.82 59.99
C VAL A 789 -22.84 -32.90 58.94
N ALA A 790 -23.08 -34.16 59.33
CA ALA A 790 -23.29 -35.28 58.42
C ALA A 790 -24.67 -35.24 57.71
N ASN A 791 -25.68 -34.61 58.34
CA ASN A 791 -27.06 -34.57 57.85
C ASN A 791 -27.52 -33.17 57.40
N LYS A 792 -26.59 -32.25 57.15
CA LYS A 792 -26.86 -30.85 56.80
C LYS A 792 -26.17 -30.49 55.49
N ASP A 793 -26.86 -29.77 54.62
CA ASP A 793 -26.27 -29.12 53.44
C ASP A 793 -25.92 -27.66 53.80
N ILE A 794 -24.74 -27.23 53.36
CA ILE A 794 -24.22 -25.88 53.62
C ILE A 794 -24.24 -25.11 52.30
N HIS A 795 -25.12 -24.12 52.21
CA HIS A 795 -25.21 -23.25 51.04
C HIS A 795 -24.43 -21.96 51.32
N ILE A 796 -23.42 -21.69 50.51
CA ILE A 796 -22.63 -20.46 50.55
C ILE A 796 -22.93 -19.67 49.27
N GLN A 797 -23.28 -18.40 49.41
CA GLN A 797 -23.54 -17.52 48.30
C GLN A 797 -22.70 -16.27 48.41
N PHE A 798 -21.92 -16.01 47.36
CA PHE A 798 -21.29 -14.71 47.15
C PHE A 798 -22.29 -13.81 46.44
N LEU A 799 -22.70 -12.72 47.09
CA LEU A 799 -23.70 -11.82 46.52
C LEU A 799 -23.08 -10.95 45.41
N GLN A 800 -23.84 -10.72 44.34
CA GLN A 800 -23.52 -9.79 43.24
C GLN A 800 -22.22 -10.10 42.46
N THR A 801 -21.75 -11.36 42.47
CA THR A 801 -20.54 -11.79 41.76
C THR A 801 -20.80 -12.25 40.32
N TYR A 802 -21.36 -11.37 39.49
CA TYR A 802 -21.66 -11.67 38.07
C TYR A 802 -20.41 -12.00 37.25
N GLU A 803 -19.25 -11.47 37.64
CA GLU A 803 -17.94 -11.64 36.98
C GLU A 803 -17.14 -12.83 37.56
N GLY A 804 -17.62 -13.44 38.64
CA GLY A 804 -16.93 -14.51 39.34
C GLY A 804 -16.01 -14.06 40.47
N VAL A 805 -15.53 -15.05 41.24
CA VAL A 805 -14.65 -14.88 42.40
C VAL A 805 -13.44 -15.78 42.23
N GLU A 806 -12.25 -15.20 42.33
CA GLU A 806 -10.96 -15.91 42.23
C GLU A 806 -10.09 -15.63 43.46
N GLY A 807 -9.24 -16.59 43.83
CA GLY A 807 -8.35 -16.49 44.98
C GLY A 807 -8.95 -16.95 46.31
N ASP A 808 -8.10 -17.06 47.33
CA ASP A 808 -8.40 -17.65 48.64
C ASP A 808 -8.67 -16.60 49.73
N SER A 809 -8.63 -15.31 49.41
CA SER A 809 -8.69 -14.23 50.40
C SER A 809 -10.03 -14.04 51.12
N ALA A 810 -11.07 -14.77 50.70
CA ALA A 810 -12.38 -14.84 51.34
C ALA A 810 -12.51 -16.01 52.34
N SER A 811 -11.46 -16.83 52.53
CA SER A 811 -11.54 -18.06 53.32
C SER A 811 -12.04 -17.83 54.75
N ILE A 812 -11.50 -16.82 55.44
CA ILE A 812 -11.97 -16.51 56.81
C ILE A 812 -13.42 -16.03 56.81
N SER A 813 -13.84 -15.28 55.79
CA SER A 813 -15.21 -14.79 55.65
C SER A 813 -16.18 -15.96 55.48
N ILE A 814 -15.87 -16.88 54.57
CA ILE A 814 -16.67 -18.09 54.33
C ILE A 814 -16.78 -18.90 55.63
N ALA A 815 -15.66 -19.15 56.29
CA ALA A 815 -15.63 -19.93 57.52
C ALA A 815 -16.46 -19.26 58.63
N THR A 816 -16.36 -17.93 58.79
CA THR A 816 -17.14 -17.17 59.78
C THR A 816 -18.63 -17.18 59.45
N ALA A 817 -19.03 -17.00 58.18
CA ALA A 817 -20.43 -17.05 57.75
C ALA A 817 -21.04 -18.43 58.04
N VAL A 818 -20.34 -19.49 57.65
CA VAL A 818 -20.81 -20.87 57.87
C VAL A 818 -20.89 -21.19 59.35
N PHE A 819 -19.88 -20.81 60.14
CA PHE A 819 -19.89 -21.00 61.59
C PHE A 819 -21.08 -20.28 62.25
N SER A 820 -21.32 -19.02 61.86
CA SER A 820 -22.47 -18.24 62.33
C SER A 820 -23.80 -18.90 61.99
N ALA A 821 -23.95 -19.44 60.77
CA ALA A 821 -25.16 -20.11 60.34
C ALA A 821 -25.39 -21.46 61.04
N LEU A 822 -24.32 -22.17 61.41
CA LEU A 822 -24.39 -23.44 62.13
C LEU A 822 -24.75 -23.26 63.61
N GLU A 823 -24.18 -22.26 64.27
CA GLU A 823 -24.38 -22.01 65.71
C GLU A 823 -25.53 -21.02 66.01
N GLU A 824 -26.10 -20.42 64.96
CA GLU A 824 -27.08 -19.33 65.02
C GLU A 824 -26.58 -18.13 65.85
N ILE A 825 -25.30 -17.79 65.72
CA ILE A 825 -24.69 -16.65 66.41
C ILE A 825 -24.56 -15.47 65.43
N PRO A 826 -25.20 -14.31 65.66
CA PRO A 826 -25.12 -13.18 64.74
C PRO A 826 -23.70 -12.60 64.59
N ILE A 827 -23.34 -12.21 63.37
CA ILE A 827 -22.09 -11.51 63.02
C ILE A 827 -22.34 -10.00 63.00
N ARG A 828 -21.39 -9.23 63.54
CA ARG A 828 -21.39 -7.75 63.50
C ARG A 828 -21.24 -7.25 62.06
N GLN A 829 -22.22 -6.49 61.58
CA GLN A 829 -22.23 -5.98 60.21
C GLN A 829 -21.37 -4.71 60.02
N ASN A 830 -20.93 -4.07 61.11
CA ASN A 830 -20.00 -2.95 61.05
C ASN A 830 -18.52 -3.39 60.94
N ILE A 831 -18.26 -4.69 60.73
CA ILE A 831 -16.93 -5.28 60.58
C ILE A 831 -16.80 -5.87 59.18
N ALA A 832 -15.69 -5.57 58.51
CA ALA A 832 -15.26 -6.25 57.30
C ALA A 832 -14.07 -7.19 57.58
N MET A 833 -13.85 -8.20 56.74
CA MET A 833 -12.72 -9.12 56.93
C MET A 833 -12.14 -9.65 55.63
N THR A 834 -10.84 -9.95 55.64
CA THR A 834 -10.14 -10.65 54.56
C THR A 834 -9.02 -11.50 55.13
N GLY A 835 -8.75 -12.64 54.52
CA GLY A 835 -7.72 -13.56 54.96
C GLY A 835 -7.88 -14.92 54.29
N SER A 836 -6.76 -15.50 53.88
CA SER A 836 -6.69 -16.90 53.54
C SER A 836 -6.63 -17.74 54.82
N LEU A 837 -6.97 -19.03 54.73
CA LEU A 837 -7.08 -19.90 55.89
C LEU A 837 -6.48 -21.28 55.59
N SER A 838 -5.49 -21.69 56.39
CA SER A 838 -4.96 -23.05 56.31
C SER A 838 -5.94 -24.06 56.92
N VAL A 839 -5.87 -25.33 56.51
CA VAL A 839 -6.68 -26.42 57.10
C VAL A 839 -6.44 -26.62 58.61
N ARG A 840 -5.42 -25.97 59.19
CA ARG A 840 -5.15 -25.97 60.64
C ARG A 840 -5.79 -24.80 61.38
N GLY A 841 -6.43 -23.87 60.67
CA GLY A 841 -7.06 -22.67 61.25
C GLY A 841 -6.11 -21.48 61.40
N GLU A 842 -4.96 -21.47 60.71
CA GLU A 842 -4.04 -20.33 60.69
C GLU A 842 -4.46 -19.33 59.60
N VAL A 843 -4.48 -18.05 59.94
CA VAL A 843 -4.83 -16.98 59.01
C VAL A 843 -3.61 -16.59 58.19
N LEU A 844 -3.71 -16.72 56.87
CA LEU A 844 -2.63 -16.54 55.92
C LEU A 844 -2.73 -15.18 55.20
N PRO A 845 -1.58 -14.60 54.77
CA PRO A 845 -1.55 -13.30 54.12
C PRO A 845 -2.31 -13.30 52.79
N VAL A 846 -2.77 -12.11 52.40
CA VAL A 846 -3.52 -11.87 51.16
C VAL A 846 -2.95 -10.68 50.41
N GLY A 847 -3.15 -10.65 49.09
CA GLY A 847 -2.81 -9.51 48.25
C GLY A 847 -3.80 -8.34 48.37
N GLY A 848 -3.35 -7.15 47.96
CA GLY A 848 -4.19 -5.95 47.81
C GLY A 848 -4.74 -5.39 49.12
N ILE A 849 -4.04 -5.58 50.25
CA ILE A 849 -4.59 -5.27 51.58
C ILE A 849 -4.95 -3.79 51.75
N SER A 850 -4.14 -2.88 51.22
CA SER A 850 -4.42 -1.44 51.33
C SER A 850 -5.73 -1.06 50.64
N ALA A 851 -5.94 -1.53 49.40
CA ALA A 851 -7.17 -1.29 48.65
C ALA A 851 -8.40 -1.92 49.33
N LYS A 852 -8.25 -3.10 49.94
CA LYS A 852 -9.32 -3.74 50.72
C LYS A 852 -9.70 -2.94 51.96
N VAL A 853 -8.72 -2.42 52.70
CA VAL A 853 -8.98 -1.57 53.88
C VAL A 853 -9.60 -0.23 53.45
N GLU A 854 -9.17 0.37 52.34
CA GLU A 854 -9.81 1.58 51.78
C GLU A 854 -11.28 1.34 51.47
N ALA A 855 -11.62 0.23 50.84
CA ALA A 855 -13.02 -0.13 50.55
C ALA A 855 -13.85 -0.28 51.83
N ALA A 856 -13.29 -0.85 52.90
CA ALA A 856 -13.97 -0.91 54.21
C ALA A 856 -14.21 0.49 54.80
N ILE A 857 -13.26 1.41 54.67
CA ILE A 857 -13.41 2.80 55.13
C ILE A 857 -14.48 3.55 54.33
N GLU A 858 -14.46 3.44 53.00
CA GLU A 858 -15.40 4.12 52.12
C GLU A 858 -16.85 3.68 52.32
N THR A 859 -17.06 2.41 52.69
CA THR A 859 -18.38 1.84 52.98
C THR A 859 -18.86 2.09 54.42
N GLY A 860 -18.04 2.79 55.22
CA GLY A 860 -18.38 3.20 56.58
C GLY A 860 -18.21 2.12 57.65
N MET A 861 -17.47 1.05 57.36
CA MET A 861 -17.14 0.01 58.34
C MET A 861 -16.31 0.59 59.48
N LYS A 862 -16.51 0.08 60.69
CA LYS A 862 -15.84 0.59 61.90
C LYS A 862 -14.57 -0.17 62.22
N SER A 863 -14.52 -1.45 61.89
CA SER A 863 -13.33 -2.28 62.09
C SER A 863 -13.11 -3.20 60.88
N VAL A 864 -11.85 -3.56 60.63
CA VAL A 864 -11.47 -4.53 59.60
C VAL A 864 -10.53 -5.59 60.17
N ILE A 865 -10.86 -6.86 59.96
CA ILE A 865 -10.02 -7.99 60.34
C ILE A 865 -9.10 -8.34 59.17
N ILE A 866 -7.79 -8.37 59.44
CA ILE A 866 -6.76 -8.66 58.44
C ILE A 866 -5.76 -9.71 58.97
N PRO A 867 -5.02 -10.42 58.10
CA PRO A 867 -3.95 -11.30 58.55
C PRO A 867 -2.86 -10.52 59.28
N TYR A 868 -2.36 -11.05 60.40
CA TYR A 868 -1.27 -10.43 61.17
C TYR A 868 -0.03 -10.19 60.30
N SER A 869 0.25 -11.08 59.35
CA SER A 869 1.35 -10.95 58.38
C SER A 869 1.21 -9.75 57.45
N ASN A 870 0.00 -9.23 57.21
CA ASN A 870 -0.24 -8.05 56.38
C ASN A 870 -0.40 -6.75 57.17
N LYS A 871 -0.28 -6.75 58.51
CA LYS A 871 -0.44 -5.53 59.35
C LYS A 871 0.41 -4.36 58.86
N ASP A 872 1.56 -4.73 58.30
CA ASP A 872 2.64 -3.89 57.88
C ASP A 872 2.47 -3.43 56.42
N ASP A 873 1.65 -4.13 55.62
CA ASP A 873 1.36 -3.84 54.22
C ASP A 873 0.18 -2.86 54.03
N VAL A 874 -0.43 -2.40 55.13
CA VAL A 874 -1.50 -1.39 55.11
C VAL A 874 -0.88 0.02 55.02
N ILE A 875 -0.80 0.56 53.81
CA ILE A 875 -0.17 1.84 53.50
C ILE A 875 -1.27 2.87 53.21
N LEU A 876 -1.80 3.49 54.27
CA LEU A 876 -2.88 4.49 54.19
C LEU A 876 -2.48 5.83 54.80
N SER A 877 -3.15 6.89 54.38
CA SER A 877 -2.97 8.22 54.98
C SER A 877 -3.43 8.24 56.44
N LYS A 878 -2.84 9.15 57.24
CA LYS A 878 -3.18 9.29 58.67
C LYS A 878 -4.68 9.56 58.89
N ASP A 879 -5.33 10.27 57.98
CA ASP A 879 -6.76 10.57 58.09
C ASP A 879 -7.66 9.37 57.81
N MET A 880 -7.21 8.46 56.93
CA MET A 880 -7.92 7.21 56.65
C MET A 880 -7.75 6.21 57.80
N LEU A 881 -6.54 6.10 58.36
CA LEU A 881 -6.27 5.25 59.52
C LEU A 881 -7.10 5.64 60.77
N LYS A 882 -7.49 6.91 60.90
CA LYS A 882 -8.36 7.36 62.01
C LYS A 882 -9.83 6.93 61.85
N LYS A 883 -10.26 6.53 60.66
CA LYS A 883 -11.67 6.22 60.36
C LYS A 883 -12.06 4.76 60.65
N ILE A 884 -11.08 3.87 60.78
CA ILE A 884 -11.29 2.43 60.94
C ILE A 884 -10.30 1.83 61.93
N GLU A 885 -10.75 0.85 62.71
CA GLU A 885 -9.90 0.03 63.56
C GLU A 885 -9.38 -1.17 62.76
N ILE A 886 -8.05 -1.32 62.67
CA ILE A 886 -7.42 -2.47 62.00
C ILE A 886 -7.11 -3.54 63.04
N ILE A 887 -7.68 -4.74 62.85
CA ILE A 887 -7.56 -5.88 63.76
C ILE A 887 -6.72 -6.99 63.10
N PRO A 888 -5.41 -7.05 63.38
CA PRO A 888 -4.55 -8.10 62.86
C PRO A 888 -4.70 -9.41 63.65
N VAL A 889 -5.03 -10.50 62.96
CA VAL A 889 -5.27 -11.82 63.57
C VAL A 889 -4.35 -12.91 63.02
N LYS A 890 -4.04 -13.91 63.85
CA LYS A 890 -3.21 -15.08 63.48
C LYS A 890 -4.01 -16.35 63.30
N THR A 891 -5.16 -16.48 63.97
CA THR A 891 -5.94 -17.72 64.01
C THR A 891 -7.41 -17.46 63.71
N PHE A 892 -8.10 -18.48 63.20
CA PHE A 892 -9.54 -18.40 62.95
C PHE A 892 -10.35 -18.15 64.23
N LYS A 893 -9.86 -18.64 65.38
CA LYS A 893 -10.47 -18.37 66.68
C LYS A 893 -10.55 -16.87 66.97
N GLU A 894 -9.44 -16.15 66.78
CA GLU A 894 -9.40 -14.70 66.94
C GLU A 894 -10.40 -14.00 65.99
N VAL A 895 -10.54 -14.48 64.73
CA VAL A 895 -11.53 -13.94 63.79
C VAL A 895 -12.95 -14.02 64.39
N LEU A 896 -13.34 -15.17 64.93
CA LEU A 896 -14.66 -15.37 65.55
C LEU A 896 -14.85 -14.51 66.81
N GLU A 897 -13.82 -14.35 67.63
CA GLU A 897 -13.84 -13.51 68.83
C GLU A 897 -14.17 -12.05 68.50
N TYR A 898 -13.63 -11.50 67.41
CA TYR A 898 -13.91 -10.13 66.99
C TYR A 898 -15.22 -10.01 66.18
N ALA A 899 -15.50 -10.97 65.29
CA ALA A 899 -16.61 -10.88 64.33
C ALA A 899 -17.99 -11.19 64.95
N LEU A 900 -18.08 -12.17 65.85
CA LEU A 900 -19.36 -12.60 66.42
C LEU A 900 -19.89 -11.61 67.48
N HIS A 901 -21.21 -11.40 67.49
CA HIS A 901 -21.87 -10.59 68.50
C HIS A 901 -21.80 -11.25 69.89
N ASP A 902 -21.63 -10.44 70.94
CA ASP A 902 -21.54 -10.99 72.30
C ASP A 902 -22.89 -11.58 72.72
N SER A 903 -22.87 -12.86 73.09
CA SER A 903 -24.05 -13.63 73.46
C SER A 903 -23.65 -14.75 74.41
N ALA A 904 -24.60 -15.30 75.18
CA ALA A 904 -24.33 -16.43 76.07
C ALA A 904 -23.75 -17.64 75.29
N LYS A 905 -24.26 -17.90 74.08
CA LYS A 905 -23.73 -18.94 73.17
C LYS A 905 -22.27 -18.68 72.77
N LYS A 906 -21.91 -17.43 72.46
CA LYS A 906 -20.52 -17.07 72.14
C LYS A 906 -19.56 -17.34 73.30
N ARG A 907 -19.97 -17.10 74.56
CA ARG A 907 -19.10 -17.27 75.74
C ARG A 907 -18.90 -18.73 76.15
N CYS A 908 -19.75 -19.64 75.66
CA CYS A 908 -19.56 -21.08 75.81
C CYS A 908 -18.53 -21.65 74.82
N PHE A 909 -18.08 -20.84 73.86
CA PHE A 909 -17.12 -21.16 72.81
C PHE A 909 -15.81 -20.40 73.04
#